data_AF-A0A523F1C6-F1
#
_entry.id   AF-A0A523F1C6-F1
#
_cell.length_a   1.000
_cell.length_b   1.000
_cell.length_c   1.000
_cell.angle_alpha   90.00
_cell.angle_beta   90.00
_cell.angle_gamma   90.00
#
_symmetry.space_group_name_H-M   'P 1'
#
loop_
_entity.id
_entity.type
_entity.pdbx_description
1 polymer ?
#
loop_
_entity_poly.entity_id
_entity_poly.type
_entity_poly.pdbx_seq_one_letter_code
_entity_poly.pdbx_strand_id
1 'polypeptide(L)'
;MNDQMEKNLFRYVWRHSRPQQIWILVIVALSMPTYFLAFDIPKLIVNGPILGQGFDTVGATQKVLPITIGNPFGDQSFTLFAGFDLERIGALVALSLAFLGYVIINGLFKVYINTYKGRLGERMLRRLRYQLVDRVLRFPIAHYRRVRSSEIATMIKDEVEPLGGFIGEAFAQPAFLVGQAGAALLFIMLQSWMLGSVALAILVIQAALIPKLRGRLRQLALQRQLTARDLSGRVSETVDGALDIRLNDSSNYERSDISARLAKLFFIRFDFYKRKFLIKFINNFLAQFTPFVFYLGGGFLAIRGDLDIGQLVAVIAAYKDLPGPIKELIDWDYQRLDVQVKYTQVINQFDVSPLAPEESQAVQTDDIPSLTGPITFRQVSALDDSGNTLLNDLNLTIGLDERIAVIGATGGGAEIVADMIVRLVAPSSGTLNIGAAALASLPEWQTGRRFGYAGAEPFFAHGTARDALLSGLRHAPMKPAREGMEMTAAEMREAGASGNPTLDLQADWIDYAAAGVDDHAELATRITTVLQLTGLEDDIYAFGLRSKLSDAANDTSGDMILEARKIFLDRLAKGENASDVDPFVAAKFNTHLTLLQNLVFGSVSAPEFLSEDFSADSPLWAILAADGLDKRFYQIGQNAAAIIVDLFQEVSDNMQILERLDLIHPDDLSEFEAALRRIEGLDFSETAPEDRQKFMHVAFSYCEPRHRLGLINDDLCVAVVASRQEFRARLPEQLASAFAFHDPDVINPDVSLQDNILFGRIADERSGAGDRVSALLHQILEELDLSNMVIERGLNYDIGTGGRRLSLSQRQQLGLARVLLKRPQFLIVNRGLSALDARTVEKVIERILAVSKSRTDGFGTLWVTATESHSAMFERVLNFSRGELVSDEVKT
;
A
#
# COMPACT_ATOMS: atom_id res chain seq x y z
N MET A 1 -14.17 -27.04 -15.28
CA MET A 1 -15.08 -26.51 -14.22
C MET A 1 -15.29 -25.03 -14.56
N ASN A 2 -16.52 -24.50 -14.55
CA ASN A 2 -16.82 -23.16 -15.09
C ASN A 2 -15.94 -22.07 -14.44
N ASP A 3 -14.97 -21.54 -15.20
CA ASP A 3 -14.07 -20.44 -14.82
C ASP A 3 -14.78 -19.06 -14.85
N GLN A 4 -16.11 -19.08 -14.99
CA GLN A 4 -16.96 -17.90 -14.91
C GLN A 4 -17.36 -17.66 -13.46
N MET A 5 -17.28 -16.40 -13.03
CA MET A 5 -17.79 -16.04 -11.72
C MET A 5 -19.31 -16.20 -11.66
N GLU A 6 -19.81 -16.55 -10.48
CA GLU A 6 -21.25 -16.69 -10.28
C GLU A 6 -21.93 -15.32 -10.47
N LYS A 7 -22.78 -15.17 -11.49
CA LYS A 7 -23.41 -13.88 -11.80
C LYS A 7 -24.46 -13.46 -10.78
N ASN A 8 -24.99 -14.39 -10.00
CA ASN A 8 -25.99 -14.11 -8.98
C ASN A 8 -25.38 -14.09 -7.56
N LEU A 9 -25.42 -12.92 -6.91
CA LEU A 9 -24.89 -12.72 -5.56
C LEU A 9 -25.44 -13.73 -4.54
N PHE A 10 -26.75 -14.01 -4.53
CA PHE A 10 -27.33 -14.96 -3.57
C PHE A 10 -26.85 -16.39 -3.81
N ARG A 11 -26.66 -16.78 -5.08
CA ARG A 11 -26.10 -18.09 -5.42
C ARG A 11 -24.62 -18.17 -5.00
N TYR A 12 -23.87 -17.08 -5.16
CA TYR A 12 -22.50 -16.96 -4.68
C TYR A 12 -22.43 -17.14 -3.16
N VAL A 13 -23.23 -16.38 -2.40
CA VAL A 13 -23.33 -16.48 -0.94
C VAL A 13 -23.68 -17.90 -0.53
N TRP A 14 -24.71 -18.50 -1.12
CA TRP A 14 -25.16 -19.83 -0.76
C TRP A 14 -24.10 -20.90 -1.04
N ARG A 15 -23.49 -20.89 -2.24
CA ARG A 15 -22.44 -21.85 -2.63
C ARG A 15 -21.26 -21.86 -1.66
N HIS A 16 -20.93 -20.69 -1.13
CA HIS A 16 -19.72 -20.47 -0.34
C HIS A 16 -19.92 -20.39 1.17
N SER A 17 -21.17 -20.29 1.66
CA SER A 17 -21.50 -20.15 3.09
C SER A 17 -22.70 -20.96 3.60
N ARG A 18 -23.21 -21.93 2.81
CA ARG A 18 -24.41 -22.72 3.16
C ARG A 18 -24.46 -23.24 4.60
N PRO A 19 -23.44 -23.94 5.15
CA PRO A 19 -23.56 -24.50 6.50
C PRO A 19 -23.66 -23.40 7.57
N GLN A 20 -22.94 -22.28 7.38
CA GLN A 20 -22.99 -21.15 8.30
C GLN A 20 -24.34 -20.42 8.24
N GLN A 21 -24.92 -20.28 7.06
CA GLN A 21 -26.23 -19.66 6.85
C GLN A 21 -27.36 -20.51 7.46
N ILE A 22 -27.30 -21.83 7.32
CA ILE A 22 -28.28 -22.74 7.93
C ILE A 22 -28.20 -22.65 9.46
N TRP A 23 -26.99 -22.68 10.02
CA TRP A 23 -26.79 -22.59 11.47
C TRP A 23 -27.39 -21.31 12.05
N ILE A 24 -27.12 -20.15 11.44
CA ILE A 24 -27.66 -18.89 11.96
C ILE A 24 -29.18 -18.80 11.84
N LEU A 25 -29.79 -19.37 10.79
CA LEU A 25 -31.25 -19.44 10.66
C LEU A 25 -31.89 -20.28 11.77
N VAL A 26 -31.24 -21.37 12.19
CA VAL A 26 -31.69 -22.18 13.34
C VAL A 26 -31.65 -21.35 14.63
N ILE A 27 -30.59 -20.60 14.87
CA ILE A 27 -30.48 -19.73 16.05
C ILE A 27 -31.52 -18.60 16.02
N VAL A 28 -31.77 -18.01 14.85
CA VAL A 28 -32.85 -17.03 14.66
C VAL A 28 -34.20 -17.64 15.03
N ALA A 29 -34.52 -18.84 14.54
CA ALA A 29 -35.77 -19.54 14.88
C ALA A 29 -35.89 -19.82 16.39
N LEU A 30 -34.80 -20.23 17.03
CA LEU A 30 -34.74 -20.50 18.47
C LEU A 30 -35.02 -19.25 19.33
N SER A 31 -34.70 -18.06 18.81
CA SER A 31 -34.94 -16.79 19.51
C SER A 31 -36.40 -16.30 19.46
N MET A 32 -37.22 -16.78 18.51
CA MET A 32 -38.58 -16.26 18.32
C MET A 32 -39.54 -16.55 19.49
N PRO A 33 -39.53 -17.73 20.13
CA PRO A 33 -40.37 -17.99 21.30
C PRO A 33 -40.09 -17.05 22.47
N THR A 34 -38.82 -16.70 22.73
CA THR A 34 -38.45 -15.80 23.83
C THR A 34 -38.88 -14.36 23.56
N TYR A 35 -38.91 -13.93 22.29
CA TYR A 35 -39.53 -12.66 21.89
C TYR A 35 -41.04 -12.65 22.13
N PHE A 36 -41.75 -13.71 21.74
CA PHE A 36 -43.19 -13.81 21.92
C PHE A 36 -43.59 -13.78 23.41
N LEU A 37 -42.89 -14.55 24.24
CA LEU A 37 -43.15 -14.60 25.68
C LEU A 37 -42.89 -13.25 26.38
N ALA A 38 -41.91 -12.48 25.92
CA ALA A 38 -41.59 -11.17 26.49
C ALA A 38 -42.75 -10.15 26.34
N PHE A 39 -43.58 -10.27 25.30
CA PHE A 39 -44.71 -9.36 25.07
C PHE A 39 -45.88 -9.58 26.04
N ASP A 40 -46.03 -10.78 26.61
CA ASP A 40 -47.15 -11.09 27.50
C ASP A 40 -46.89 -10.63 28.95
N ILE A 41 -45.62 -10.54 29.37
CA ILE A 41 -45.26 -10.17 30.76
C ILE A 41 -45.79 -8.79 31.19
N PRO A 42 -45.69 -7.71 30.38
CA PRO A 42 -46.28 -6.41 30.73
C PRO A 42 -47.78 -6.48 31.01
N LYS A 43 -48.54 -7.29 30.26
CA LYS A 43 -49.97 -7.52 30.48
C LYS A 43 -50.20 -8.16 31.86
N LEU A 44 -49.44 -9.21 32.18
CA LEU A 44 -49.55 -9.90 33.48
C LEU A 44 -49.21 -8.97 34.65
N ILE A 45 -48.22 -8.09 34.49
CA ILE A 45 -47.85 -7.08 35.49
C ILE A 45 -48.98 -6.06 35.71
N VAL A 46 -49.60 -5.57 34.63
CA VAL A 46 -50.67 -4.56 34.71
C VAL A 46 -51.95 -5.16 35.30
N ASN A 47 -52.40 -6.30 34.79
CA ASN A 47 -53.67 -6.89 35.20
C ASN A 47 -53.63 -7.47 36.62
N GLY A 48 -52.58 -8.22 36.96
CA GLY A 48 -52.46 -8.85 38.27
C GLY A 48 -52.00 -7.84 39.33
N PRO A 49 -50.69 -7.64 39.55
CA PRO A 49 -50.20 -6.84 40.66
C PRO A 49 -50.62 -5.35 40.67
N ILE A 50 -50.71 -4.68 39.53
CA ILE A 50 -51.02 -3.23 39.49
C ILE A 50 -52.52 -2.98 39.70
N LEU A 51 -53.38 -3.56 38.86
CA LEU A 51 -54.84 -3.39 38.97
C LEU A 51 -55.47 -4.22 40.10
N GLY A 52 -54.73 -5.20 40.63
CA GLY A 52 -55.14 -6.01 41.77
C GLY A 52 -56.05 -7.19 41.42
N GLN A 53 -56.23 -7.52 40.13
CA GLN A 53 -57.13 -8.60 39.73
C GLN A 53 -56.65 -9.94 40.32
N GLY A 54 -57.51 -10.58 41.12
CA GLY A 54 -57.28 -11.83 41.83
C GLY A 54 -56.33 -11.72 43.03
N PHE A 55 -56.14 -10.51 43.57
CA PHE A 55 -55.58 -10.23 44.89
C PHE A 55 -56.64 -9.56 45.80
N ASP A 56 -57.89 -10.06 45.74
CA ASP A 56 -59.07 -9.41 46.32
C ASP A 56 -59.13 -9.51 47.87
N THR A 57 -58.31 -10.36 48.47
CA THR A 57 -58.24 -10.57 49.93
C THR A 57 -56.83 -10.32 50.46
N VAL A 58 -56.71 -9.85 51.71
CA VAL A 58 -55.42 -9.61 52.38
C VAL A 58 -54.72 -10.97 52.58
N GLY A 59 -53.57 -11.16 51.93
CA GLY A 59 -52.82 -12.43 51.92
C GLY A 59 -53.11 -13.36 50.75
N ALA A 60 -53.89 -12.94 49.74
CA ALA A 60 -54.10 -13.71 48.52
C ALA A 60 -52.78 -13.92 47.75
N THR A 61 -52.53 -15.14 47.30
CA THR A 61 -51.39 -15.50 46.45
C THR A 61 -51.85 -15.91 45.06
N GLN A 62 -51.06 -15.58 44.04
CA GLN A 62 -51.27 -16.07 42.67
C GLN A 62 -50.06 -16.83 42.15
N LYS A 63 -50.32 -17.76 41.24
CA LYS A 63 -49.29 -18.52 40.52
C LYS A 63 -48.64 -17.65 39.46
N VAL A 64 -47.37 -17.34 39.68
CA VAL A 64 -46.55 -16.55 38.76
C VAL A 64 -45.69 -17.47 37.89
N LEU A 65 -45.66 -17.19 36.58
CA LEU A 65 -44.90 -17.90 35.54
C LEU A 65 -45.21 -19.42 35.43
N PRO A 66 -46.48 -19.85 35.36
CA PRO A 66 -46.75 -21.25 35.05
C PRO A 66 -46.26 -21.59 33.63
N ILE A 67 -45.49 -22.68 33.48
CA ILE A 67 -45.11 -23.20 32.17
C ILE A 67 -46.14 -24.24 31.79
N THR A 68 -47.17 -23.80 31.08
CA THR A 68 -48.22 -24.65 30.49
C THR A 68 -47.99 -24.79 29.00
N ILE A 69 -47.73 -26.01 28.54
CA ILE A 69 -47.77 -26.33 27.11
C ILE A 69 -49.22 -26.66 26.77
N GLY A 70 -49.91 -25.74 26.10
CA GLY A 70 -51.24 -26.00 25.55
C GLY A 70 -51.15 -26.89 24.31
N ASN A 71 -52.09 -27.83 24.16
CA ASN A 71 -52.28 -28.52 22.88
C ASN A 71 -52.93 -27.54 21.89
N PRO A 72 -52.30 -27.21 20.75
CA PRO A 72 -52.90 -26.29 19.78
C PRO A 72 -54.19 -26.83 19.11
N PHE A 73 -54.58 -28.09 19.35
CA PHE A 73 -55.77 -28.73 18.78
C PHE A 73 -56.76 -29.32 19.81
N GLY A 74 -56.73 -28.91 21.08
CA GLY A 74 -57.73 -29.35 22.07
C GLY A 74 -57.59 -28.71 23.46
N ASP A 75 -58.57 -28.95 24.34
CA ASP A 75 -58.68 -28.31 25.68
C ASP A 75 -57.71 -28.84 26.75
N GLN A 76 -56.86 -29.83 26.43
CA GLN A 76 -55.90 -30.38 27.37
C GLN A 76 -54.58 -29.59 27.31
N SER A 77 -54.22 -28.95 28.43
CA SER A 77 -52.93 -28.30 28.64
C SER A 77 -52.09 -29.09 29.65
N PHE A 78 -50.80 -29.25 29.36
CA PHE A 78 -49.85 -29.91 30.25
C PHE A 78 -49.05 -28.84 31.01
N THR A 79 -49.21 -28.80 32.33
CA THR A 79 -48.43 -27.97 33.25
C THR A 79 -47.06 -28.60 33.51
N LEU A 80 -46.02 -28.13 32.83
CA LEU A 80 -44.62 -28.53 33.11
C LEU A 80 -44.07 -27.89 34.38
N PHE A 81 -44.50 -26.67 34.68
CA PHE A 81 -44.16 -25.96 35.90
C PHE A 81 -45.39 -25.24 36.44
N ALA A 82 -45.75 -25.51 37.69
CA ALA A 82 -46.98 -24.99 38.29
C ALA A 82 -46.90 -23.49 38.67
N GLY A 83 -45.72 -22.87 38.57
CA GLY A 83 -45.50 -21.48 38.98
C GLY A 83 -45.14 -21.35 40.47
N PHE A 84 -44.84 -20.12 40.90
CA PHE A 84 -44.63 -19.77 42.31
C PHE A 84 -45.87 -19.08 42.85
N ASP A 85 -46.36 -19.51 44.01
CA ASP A 85 -47.43 -18.82 44.74
C ASP A 85 -46.83 -17.59 45.45
N LEU A 86 -47.18 -16.40 44.97
CA LEU A 86 -46.63 -15.14 45.47
C LEU A 86 -47.75 -14.16 45.84
N GLU A 87 -47.55 -13.45 46.94
CA GLU A 87 -48.37 -12.29 47.30
C GLU A 87 -48.18 -11.15 46.29
N ARG A 88 -49.07 -10.17 46.30
CA ARG A 88 -49.13 -9.08 45.30
C ARG A 88 -47.78 -8.40 44.99
N ILE A 89 -47.02 -8.03 46.02
CA ILE A 89 -45.70 -7.39 45.85
C ILE A 89 -44.67 -8.40 45.31
N GLY A 90 -44.67 -9.63 45.83
CA GLY A 90 -43.80 -10.70 45.34
C GLY A 90 -44.07 -11.03 43.87
N ALA A 91 -45.34 -11.06 43.46
CA ALA A 91 -45.74 -11.30 42.08
C ALA A 91 -45.30 -10.17 41.13
N LEU A 92 -45.41 -8.90 41.57
CA LEU A 92 -44.89 -7.76 40.83
C LEU A 92 -43.38 -7.88 40.58
N VAL A 93 -42.61 -8.16 41.63
CA VAL A 93 -41.15 -8.31 41.57
C VAL A 93 -40.77 -9.48 40.68
N ALA A 94 -41.40 -10.64 40.85
CA ALA A 94 -41.10 -11.83 40.06
C ALA A 94 -41.41 -11.65 38.57
N LEU A 95 -42.55 -11.05 38.22
CA LEU A 95 -42.88 -10.76 36.82
C LEU A 95 -41.96 -9.70 36.20
N SER A 96 -41.58 -8.68 36.97
CA SER A 96 -40.62 -7.66 36.50
C SER A 96 -39.21 -8.23 36.30
N LEU A 97 -38.74 -9.12 37.20
CA LEU A 97 -37.48 -9.84 37.03
C LEU A 97 -37.54 -10.82 35.86
N ALA A 98 -38.67 -11.48 35.62
CA ALA A 98 -38.86 -12.34 34.46
C ALA A 98 -38.84 -11.55 33.15
N PHE A 99 -39.50 -10.39 33.09
CA PHE A 99 -39.41 -9.47 31.96
C PHE A 99 -37.95 -9.08 31.68
N LEU A 100 -37.21 -8.66 32.72
CA LEU A 100 -35.79 -8.35 32.61
C LEU A 100 -34.97 -9.56 32.13
N GLY A 101 -35.26 -10.77 32.63
CA GLY A 101 -34.64 -12.01 32.20
C GLY A 101 -34.84 -12.29 30.71
N TYR A 102 -36.07 -12.16 30.20
CA TYR A 102 -36.36 -12.29 28.77
C TYR A 102 -35.65 -11.22 27.92
N VAL A 103 -35.58 -9.96 28.41
CA VAL A 103 -34.81 -8.90 27.75
C VAL A 103 -33.33 -9.27 27.64
N ILE A 104 -32.73 -9.82 28.69
CA ILE A 104 -31.33 -10.29 28.69
C ILE A 104 -31.15 -11.44 27.70
N ILE A 105 -32.02 -12.46 27.73
CA ILE A 105 -31.94 -13.62 26.82
C ILE A 105 -32.05 -13.17 25.36
N ASN A 106 -33.02 -12.33 25.03
CA ASN A 106 -33.19 -11.78 23.69
C ASN A 106 -31.97 -10.92 23.28
N GLY A 107 -31.40 -10.17 24.23
CA GLY A 107 -30.14 -9.43 24.05
C GLY A 107 -28.96 -10.34 23.71
N LEU A 108 -28.80 -11.46 24.43
CA LEU A 108 -27.73 -12.45 24.17
C LEU A 108 -27.87 -13.11 22.79
N PHE A 109 -29.10 -13.51 22.40
CA PHE A 109 -29.36 -13.99 21.04
C PHE A 109 -28.98 -12.94 20.00
N LYS A 110 -29.36 -11.68 20.21
CA LYS A 110 -29.05 -10.58 19.30
C LYS A 110 -27.54 -10.36 19.17
N VAL A 111 -26.80 -10.38 20.29
CA VAL A 111 -25.33 -10.27 20.29
C VAL A 111 -24.69 -11.42 19.51
N TYR A 112 -25.09 -12.66 19.78
CA TYR A 112 -24.56 -13.83 19.09
C TYR A 112 -24.84 -13.77 17.57
N ILE A 113 -26.10 -13.55 17.19
CA ILE A 113 -26.53 -13.50 15.79
C ILE A 113 -25.76 -12.41 15.04
N ASN A 114 -25.70 -11.19 15.58
CA ASN A 114 -25.04 -10.07 14.89
C ASN A 114 -23.52 -10.25 14.80
N THR A 115 -22.87 -10.79 15.84
CA THR A 115 -21.43 -11.08 15.80
C THR A 115 -21.12 -12.17 14.78
N TYR A 116 -21.94 -13.22 14.72
CA TYR A 116 -21.77 -14.30 13.76
C TYR A 116 -22.00 -13.84 12.32
N LYS A 117 -23.01 -12.98 12.06
CA LYS A 117 -23.22 -12.33 10.76
C LYS A 117 -21.98 -11.53 10.33
N GLY A 118 -21.42 -10.72 11.24
CA GLY A 118 -20.24 -9.91 10.97
C GLY A 118 -19.03 -10.77 10.60
N ARG A 119 -18.73 -11.81 11.39
CA ARG A 119 -17.63 -12.74 11.08
C ARG A 119 -17.83 -13.44 9.74
N LEU A 120 -19.05 -13.88 9.43
CA LEU A 120 -19.37 -14.51 8.16
C LEU A 120 -19.19 -13.54 6.98
N GLY A 121 -19.63 -12.30 7.14
CA GLY A 121 -19.45 -11.22 6.18
C GLY A 121 -17.98 -10.96 5.87
N GLU A 122 -17.14 -10.81 6.89
CA GLU A 122 -15.69 -10.59 6.73
C GLU A 122 -14.98 -11.76 6.04
N ARG A 123 -15.30 -13.00 6.42
CA ARG A 123 -14.75 -14.20 5.75
C ARG A 123 -15.09 -14.22 4.27
N MET A 124 -16.32 -13.83 3.92
CA MET A 124 -16.78 -13.81 2.54
C MET A 124 -16.21 -12.65 1.75
N LEU A 125 -16.03 -11.49 2.39
CA LEU A 125 -15.33 -10.34 1.84
C LEU A 125 -13.88 -10.68 1.50
N ARG A 126 -13.18 -11.33 2.44
CA ARG A 126 -11.81 -11.82 2.24
C ARG A 126 -11.73 -12.77 1.04
N ARG A 127 -12.67 -13.71 0.91
CA ARG A 127 -12.74 -14.62 -0.26
C ARG A 127 -12.89 -13.86 -1.56
N LEU A 128 -13.87 -12.96 -1.64
CA LEU A 128 -14.18 -12.24 -2.87
C LEU A 128 -13.00 -11.34 -3.29
N ARG A 129 -12.38 -10.61 -2.35
CA ARG A 129 -11.18 -9.82 -2.62
C ARG A 129 -10.04 -10.67 -3.15
N TYR A 130 -9.79 -11.83 -2.53
CA TYR A 130 -8.77 -12.75 -3.00
C TYR A 130 -9.06 -13.24 -4.42
N GLN A 131 -10.28 -13.71 -4.70
CA GLN A 131 -10.68 -14.18 -6.04
C GLN A 131 -10.50 -13.12 -7.13
N LEU A 132 -10.73 -11.84 -6.81
CA LEU A 132 -10.53 -10.75 -7.76
C LEU A 132 -9.04 -10.50 -8.01
N VAL A 133 -8.20 -10.49 -6.97
CA VAL A 133 -6.74 -10.35 -7.12
C VAL A 133 -6.15 -11.53 -7.91
N ASP A 134 -6.56 -12.74 -7.56
CA ASP A 134 -6.15 -14.00 -8.21
C ASP A 134 -6.45 -13.98 -9.71
N ARG A 135 -7.64 -13.48 -10.09
CA ARG A 135 -8.03 -13.28 -11.50
C ARG A 135 -7.22 -12.23 -12.22
N VAL A 136 -6.91 -11.10 -11.56
CA VAL A 136 -6.08 -10.05 -12.17
C VAL A 136 -4.78 -10.68 -12.66
N LEU A 137 -4.11 -11.46 -11.82
CA LEU A 137 -2.86 -12.15 -12.16
C LEU A 137 -2.98 -13.09 -13.38
N ARG A 138 -4.19 -13.54 -13.73
CA ARG A 138 -4.48 -14.42 -14.88
C ARG A 138 -5.04 -13.69 -16.11
N PHE A 139 -5.20 -12.36 -16.05
CA PHE A 139 -5.68 -11.59 -17.18
C PHE A 139 -4.71 -11.66 -18.37
N PRO A 140 -5.23 -11.73 -19.62
CA PRO A 140 -4.41 -11.53 -20.79
C PRO A 140 -3.76 -10.14 -20.79
N ILE A 141 -2.53 -10.04 -21.30
CA ILE A 141 -1.76 -8.78 -21.31
C ILE A 141 -2.48 -7.64 -22.05
N ALA A 142 -3.22 -7.96 -23.12
CA ALA A 142 -4.04 -6.97 -23.83
C ALA A 142 -5.11 -6.32 -22.92
N HIS A 143 -5.64 -7.07 -21.95
CA HIS A 143 -6.61 -6.53 -20.99
C HIS A 143 -5.94 -5.61 -19.96
N TYR A 144 -4.75 -5.97 -19.47
CA TYR A 144 -3.97 -5.14 -18.55
C TYR A 144 -3.69 -3.72 -19.10
N ARG A 145 -3.43 -3.60 -20.40
CA ARG A 145 -3.19 -2.29 -21.05
C ARG A 145 -4.43 -1.40 -21.12
N ARG A 146 -5.64 -1.96 -21.05
CA ARG A 146 -6.91 -1.23 -21.21
C ARG A 146 -7.49 -0.74 -19.89
N VAL A 147 -7.18 -1.40 -18.76
CA VAL A 147 -7.77 -1.08 -17.46
C VAL A 147 -6.81 -0.26 -16.61
N ARG A 148 -7.29 0.84 -16.02
CA ARG A 148 -6.50 1.66 -15.10
C ARG A 148 -6.26 0.90 -13.79
N SER A 149 -5.01 0.81 -13.34
CA SER A 149 -4.66 0.12 -12.09
C SER A 149 -5.37 0.68 -10.86
N SER A 150 -5.59 2.00 -10.80
CA SER A 150 -6.34 2.66 -9.73
C SER A 150 -7.83 2.28 -9.73
N GLU A 151 -8.41 1.99 -10.90
CA GLU A 151 -9.78 1.51 -11.01
C GLU A 151 -9.91 0.08 -10.43
N ILE A 152 -9.01 -0.84 -10.82
CA ILE A 152 -8.96 -2.20 -10.25
C ILE A 152 -8.80 -2.16 -8.73
N ALA A 153 -7.87 -1.36 -8.22
CA ALA A 153 -7.62 -1.23 -6.78
C ALA A 153 -8.86 -0.72 -6.03
N THR A 154 -9.52 0.31 -6.56
CA THR A 154 -10.75 0.87 -5.96
C THR A 154 -11.91 -0.14 -6.01
N MET A 155 -12.03 -0.95 -7.07
CA MET A 155 -13.05 -1.99 -7.14
C MET A 155 -12.83 -3.06 -6.08
N ILE A 156 -11.61 -3.60 -5.95
CA ILE A 156 -11.28 -4.64 -4.97
C ILE A 156 -11.43 -4.12 -3.53
N LYS A 157 -11.05 -2.86 -3.28
CA LYS A 157 -11.11 -2.26 -1.93
C LYS A 157 -12.51 -1.74 -1.60
N ASP A 158 -12.98 -0.73 -2.32
CA ASP A 158 -14.13 0.11 -1.94
C ASP A 158 -15.46 -0.39 -2.51
N GLU A 159 -15.50 -0.90 -3.75
CA GLU A 159 -16.76 -1.39 -4.33
C GLU A 159 -17.20 -2.72 -3.71
N VAL A 160 -16.23 -3.55 -3.31
CA VAL A 160 -16.45 -4.86 -2.69
C VAL A 160 -16.67 -4.77 -1.17
N GLU A 161 -16.25 -3.70 -0.50
CA GLU A 161 -16.47 -3.56 0.96
C GLU A 161 -17.95 -3.68 1.38
N PRO A 162 -18.93 -2.98 0.74
CA PRO A 162 -20.35 -3.15 1.06
C PRO A 162 -20.90 -4.56 0.81
N LEU A 163 -20.25 -5.33 -0.07
CA LEU A 163 -20.64 -6.73 -0.33
C LEU A 163 -20.41 -7.59 0.92
N GLY A 164 -19.28 -7.39 1.61
CA GLY A 164 -18.95 -8.13 2.83
C GLY A 164 -20.04 -8.05 3.89
N GLY A 165 -20.43 -6.83 4.27
CA GLY A 165 -21.49 -6.59 5.25
C GLY A 165 -22.82 -7.22 4.85
N PHE A 166 -23.23 -7.07 3.59
CA PHE A 166 -24.49 -7.62 3.11
C PHE A 166 -24.50 -9.15 3.02
N ILE A 167 -23.38 -9.80 2.67
CA ILE A 167 -23.32 -11.27 2.53
C ILE A 167 -23.67 -11.97 3.85
N GLY A 168 -23.17 -11.47 4.98
CA GLY A 168 -23.52 -11.99 6.30
C GLY A 168 -25.00 -11.81 6.65
N GLU A 169 -25.62 -10.75 6.14
CA GLU A 169 -27.02 -10.39 6.41
C GLU A 169 -28.02 -11.01 5.41
N ALA A 170 -27.55 -11.50 4.26
CA ALA A 170 -28.38 -11.85 3.10
C ALA A 170 -29.58 -12.76 3.40
N PHE A 171 -29.43 -13.75 4.28
CA PHE A 171 -30.54 -14.65 4.65
C PHE A 171 -30.97 -14.46 6.11
N ALA A 172 -30.01 -14.27 7.01
CA ALA A 172 -30.28 -14.21 8.44
C ALA A 172 -30.98 -12.93 8.88
N GLN A 173 -30.69 -11.78 8.25
CA GLN A 173 -31.34 -10.52 8.59
C GLN A 173 -32.84 -10.53 8.24
N PRO A 174 -33.26 -10.81 7.01
CA PRO A 174 -34.69 -10.83 6.69
C PRO A 174 -35.44 -11.89 7.50
N ALA A 175 -34.86 -13.08 7.73
CA ALA A 175 -35.48 -14.10 8.57
C ALA A 175 -35.71 -13.60 10.00
N PHE A 176 -34.71 -12.92 10.60
CA PHE A 176 -34.82 -12.36 11.94
C PHE A 176 -35.88 -11.26 12.02
N LEU A 177 -35.88 -10.33 11.07
CA LEU A 177 -36.82 -9.19 11.04
C LEU A 177 -38.26 -9.61 10.75
N VAL A 178 -38.46 -10.53 9.80
CA VAL A 178 -39.78 -11.10 9.51
C VAL A 178 -40.29 -11.90 10.70
N GLY A 179 -39.41 -12.65 11.37
CA GLY A 179 -39.75 -13.35 12.61
C GLY A 179 -40.20 -12.39 13.72
N GLN A 180 -39.46 -11.31 13.95
CA GLN A 180 -39.78 -10.31 14.96
C GLN A 180 -41.11 -9.57 14.66
N ALA A 181 -41.27 -9.09 13.42
CA ALA A 181 -42.50 -8.42 12.99
C ALA A 181 -43.71 -9.38 13.02
N GLY A 182 -43.51 -10.62 12.59
CA GLY A 182 -44.51 -11.68 12.63
C GLY A 182 -44.93 -12.01 14.06
N ALA A 183 -43.99 -12.15 15.00
CA ALA A 183 -44.28 -12.39 16.41
C ALA A 183 -45.07 -11.24 17.05
N ALA A 184 -44.67 -9.99 16.79
CA ALA A 184 -45.38 -8.80 17.29
C ALA A 184 -46.79 -8.68 16.69
N LEU A 185 -46.94 -8.86 15.37
CA LEU A 185 -48.23 -8.81 14.71
C LEU A 185 -49.16 -9.93 15.17
N LEU A 186 -48.64 -11.17 15.26
CA LEU A 186 -49.39 -12.31 15.78
C LEU A 186 -49.84 -12.06 17.21
N PHE A 187 -48.97 -11.54 18.07
CA PHE A 187 -49.32 -11.16 19.44
C PHE A 187 -50.46 -10.13 19.47
N ILE A 188 -50.37 -9.05 18.69
CA ILE A 188 -51.44 -8.02 18.62
C ILE A 188 -52.76 -8.63 18.12
N MET A 189 -52.72 -9.47 17.09
CA MET A 189 -53.92 -10.13 16.55
C MET A 189 -54.57 -11.06 17.57
N LEU A 190 -53.78 -11.79 18.36
CA LEU A 190 -54.27 -12.65 19.44
C LEU A 190 -54.90 -11.85 20.59
N GLN A 191 -54.44 -10.63 20.87
CA GLN A 191 -55.06 -9.77 21.90
C GLN A 191 -56.34 -9.09 21.39
N SER A 192 -56.34 -8.58 20.15
CA SER A 192 -57.53 -8.00 19.53
C SER A 192 -57.39 -8.03 18.00
N TRP A 193 -58.26 -8.81 17.35
CA TRP A 193 -58.28 -8.92 15.89
C TRP A 193 -58.52 -7.56 15.19
N MET A 194 -59.32 -6.66 15.78
CA MET A 194 -59.62 -5.34 15.21
C MET A 194 -58.37 -4.45 15.16
N LEU A 195 -57.71 -4.25 16.31
CA LEU A 195 -56.42 -3.52 16.38
C LEU A 195 -55.33 -4.18 15.53
N GLY A 196 -55.28 -5.51 15.49
CA GLY A 196 -54.37 -6.26 14.61
C GLY A 196 -54.61 -5.99 13.13
N SER A 197 -55.88 -5.91 12.69
CA SER A 197 -56.21 -5.58 11.30
C SER A 197 -55.82 -4.15 10.91
N VAL A 198 -55.95 -3.19 11.83
CA VAL A 198 -55.47 -1.81 11.64
C VAL A 198 -53.95 -1.77 11.50
N ALA A 199 -53.22 -2.47 12.39
CA ALA A 199 -51.76 -2.57 12.30
C ALA A 199 -51.32 -3.17 10.95
N LEU A 200 -51.98 -4.25 10.51
CA LEU A 200 -51.72 -4.91 9.24
C LEU A 200 -52.00 -3.96 8.05
N ALA A 201 -53.11 -3.23 8.07
CA ALA A 201 -53.46 -2.28 7.01
C ALA A 201 -52.40 -1.17 6.86
N ILE A 202 -51.95 -0.59 7.96
CA ILE A 202 -50.90 0.44 7.94
C ILE A 202 -49.56 -0.16 7.48
N LEU A 203 -49.25 -1.39 7.91
CA LEU A 203 -48.05 -2.10 7.48
C LEU A 203 -48.06 -2.38 5.97
N VAL A 204 -49.20 -2.77 5.39
CA VAL A 204 -49.35 -2.93 3.93
C VAL A 204 -49.17 -1.59 3.20
N ILE A 205 -49.73 -0.49 3.74
CA ILE A 205 -49.53 0.85 3.17
C ILE A 205 -48.04 1.23 3.19
N GLN A 206 -47.34 1.01 4.31
CA GLN A 206 -45.90 1.25 4.40
C GLN A 206 -45.11 0.40 3.40
N ALA A 207 -45.42 -0.90 3.30
CA ALA A 207 -44.76 -1.83 2.38
C ALA A 207 -44.99 -1.48 0.90
N ALA A 208 -46.13 -0.85 0.55
CA ALA A 208 -46.43 -0.46 -0.83
C ALA A 208 -45.89 0.95 -1.20
N LEU A 209 -45.96 1.92 -0.28
CA LEU A 209 -45.61 3.31 -0.54
C LEU A 209 -44.08 3.54 -0.54
N ILE A 210 -43.37 2.98 0.44
CA ILE A 210 -41.94 3.27 0.65
C ILE A 210 -41.07 2.80 -0.54
N PRO A 211 -41.23 1.57 -1.09
CA PRO A 211 -40.50 1.12 -2.29
C PRO A 211 -40.59 2.06 -3.48
N LYS A 212 -41.80 2.58 -3.77
CA LYS A 212 -42.02 3.49 -4.90
C LYS A 212 -41.25 4.80 -4.74
N LEU A 213 -41.22 5.37 -3.54
CA LEU A 213 -40.55 6.65 -3.27
C LEU A 213 -39.02 6.55 -3.36
N ARG A 214 -38.44 5.40 -2.99
CA ARG A 214 -36.98 5.23 -2.97
C ARG A 214 -36.37 4.84 -4.33
N GLY A 215 -37.16 4.53 -5.36
CA GLY A 215 -36.65 4.20 -6.70
C GLY A 215 -35.73 5.27 -7.29
N ARG A 216 -36.13 6.55 -7.20
CA ARG A 216 -35.31 7.67 -7.68
C ARG A 216 -34.12 7.98 -6.76
N LEU A 217 -34.25 7.72 -5.46
CA LEU A 217 -33.14 7.84 -4.50
C LEU A 217 -32.00 6.88 -4.87
N ARG A 218 -32.33 5.67 -5.37
CA ARG A 218 -31.36 4.68 -5.85
C ARG A 218 -30.56 5.17 -7.05
N GLN A 219 -31.24 5.75 -8.05
CA GLN A 219 -30.56 6.30 -9.23
C GLN A 219 -29.55 7.39 -8.86
N LEU A 220 -29.93 8.28 -7.94
CA LEU A 220 -29.04 9.32 -7.42
C LEU A 220 -27.87 8.74 -6.61
N ALA A 221 -28.09 7.67 -5.84
CA ALA A 221 -27.03 6.99 -5.09
C ALA A 221 -25.96 6.40 -6.01
N LEU A 222 -26.40 5.72 -7.09
CA LEU A 222 -25.51 5.16 -8.11
C LEU A 222 -24.75 6.26 -8.86
N GLN A 223 -25.45 7.31 -9.31
CA GLN A 223 -24.82 8.46 -9.97
C GLN A 223 -23.79 9.15 -9.08
N ARG A 224 -24.07 9.29 -7.78
CA ARG A 224 -23.15 9.84 -6.79
C ARG A 224 -21.86 9.02 -6.72
N GLN A 225 -21.96 7.69 -6.69
CA GLN A 225 -20.80 6.80 -6.64
C GLN A 225 -19.97 6.88 -7.93
N LEU A 226 -20.61 6.74 -9.10
CA LEU A 226 -19.92 6.80 -10.39
C LEU A 226 -19.21 8.15 -10.62
N THR A 227 -19.85 9.26 -10.22
CA THR A 227 -19.25 10.59 -10.31
C THR A 227 -18.08 10.77 -9.34
N ALA A 228 -18.15 10.18 -8.14
CA ALA A 228 -17.03 10.20 -7.20
C ALA A 228 -15.84 9.38 -7.70
N ARG A 229 -16.08 8.26 -8.37
CA ARG A 229 -15.05 7.42 -9.01
C ARG A 229 -14.36 8.16 -10.15
N ASP A 230 -15.14 8.76 -11.04
CA ASP A 230 -14.63 9.59 -12.15
C ASP A 230 -13.78 10.76 -11.62
N LEU A 231 -14.21 11.42 -10.55
CA LEU A 231 -13.40 12.44 -9.87
C LEU A 231 -12.07 11.87 -9.33
N SER A 232 -12.10 10.71 -8.67
CA SER A 232 -10.88 10.07 -8.16
C SER A 232 -9.91 9.70 -9.30
N GLY A 233 -10.44 9.19 -10.41
CA GLY A 233 -9.64 8.88 -11.61
C GLY A 233 -8.99 10.12 -12.21
N ARG A 234 -9.72 11.25 -12.27
CA ARG A 234 -9.17 12.52 -12.73
C ARG A 234 -8.09 13.05 -11.80
N VAL A 235 -8.29 12.97 -10.48
CA VAL A 235 -7.28 13.40 -9.49
C VAL A 235 -5.97 12.62 -9.67
N SER A 236 -6.04 11.29 -9.89
CA SER A 236 -4.84 10.48 -10.19
C SER A 236 -4.13 10.98 -11.45
N GLU A 237 -4.87 11.26 -12.51
CA GLU A 237 -4.31 11.74 -13.78
C GLU A 237 -3.66 13.12 -13.65
N THR A 238 -4.25 14.03 -12.88
CA THR A 238 -3.67 15.34 -12.56
C THR A 238 -2.38 15.21 -11.74
N VAL A 239 -2.29 14.24 -10.82
CA VAL A 239 -1.06 13.97 -10.05
C VAL A 239 0.03 13.37 -10.93
N ASP A 240 -0.33 12.39 -11.77
CA ASP A 240 0.62 11.74 -12.68
C ASP A 240 1.15 12.73 -13.74
N GLY A 241 0.31 13.66 -14.21
CA GLY A 241 0.65 14.70 -15.17
C GLY A 241 1.12 16.03 -14.57
N ALA A 242 1.43 16.09 -13.27
CA ALA A 242 1.69 17.35 -12.57
C ALA A 242 2.86 18.16 -13.16
N LEU A 243 3.89 17.47 -13.67
CA LEU A 243 5.02 18.11 -14.36
C LEU A 243 4.58 18.77 -15.66
N ASP A 244 3.89 18.05 -16.53
CA ASP A 244 3.40 18.59 -17.81
C ASP A 244 2.41 19.74 -17.59
N ILE A 245 1.53 19.63 -16.58
CA ILE A 245 0.59 20.70 -16.23
C ILE A 245 1.33 21.98 -15.81
N ARG A 246 2.41 21.85 -15.04
CA ARG A 246 3.25 22.99 -14.63
C ARG A 246 4.04 23.56 -15.80
N LEU A 247 4.67 22.71 -16.61
CA LEU A 247 5.48 23.12 -17.75
C LEU A 247 4.66 23.83 -18.83
N ASN A 248 3.39 23.47 -18.99
CA ASN A 248 2.49 24.04 -20.00
C ASN A 248 1.53 25.10 -19.45
N ASP A 249 1.69 25.56 -18.20
CA ASP A 249 0.81 26.54 -17.53
C ASP A 249 -0.70 26.20 -17.62
N SER A 250 -1.05 24.91 -17.66
CA SER A 250 -2.46 24.47 -17.75
C SER A 250 -3.12 24.30 -16.38
N SER A 251 -2.43 24.70 -15.30
CA SER A 251 -2.87 24.55 -13.92
C SER A 251 -4.26 25.15 -13.64
N ASN A 252 -4.57 26.31 -14.21
CA ASN A 252 -5.87 26.97 -14.04
C ASN A 252 -7.01 26.24 -14.78
N TYR A 253 -6.71 25.60 -15.92
CA TYR A 253 -7.68 24.75 -16.61
C TYR A 253 -8.02 23.51 -15.77
N GLU A 254 -6.99 22.83 -15.25
CA GLU A 254 -7.16 21.67 -14.37
C GLU A 254 -7.96 22.00 -13.10
N ARG A 255 -7.67 23.15 -12.47
CA ARG A 255 -8.44 23.65 -11.32
C ARG A 255 -9.93 23.85 -11.66
N SER A 256 -10.22 24.38 -12.86
CA SER A 256 -11.58 24.58 -13.34
C SER A 256 -12.33 23.26 -13.61
N ASP A 257 -11.67 22.29 -14.26
CA ASP A 257 -12.23 20.95 -14.50
C ASP A 257 -12.60 20.25 -13.18
N ILE A 258 -11.67 20.24 -12.20
CA ILE A 258 -11.92 19.67 -10.87
C ILE A 258 -13.08 20.38 -10.17
N SER A 259 -13.14 21.72 -10.23
CA SER A 259 -14.24 22.51 -9.67
C SER A 259 -15.61 22.11 -10.28
N ALA A 260 -15.68 21.95 -11.60
CA ALA A 260 -16.91 21.54 -12.28
C ALA A 260 -17.37 20.14 -11.88
N ARG A 261 -16.44 19.19 -11.74
CA ARG A 261 -16.74 17.81 -11.28
C ARG A 261 -17.23 17.79 -9.83
N LEU A 262 -16.60 18.57 -8.95
CA LEU A 262 -17.03 18.75 -7.56
C LEU A 262 -18.44 19.34 -7.47
N ALA A 263 -18.75 20.35 -8.28
CA ALA A 263 -20.07 20.94 -8.35
C ALA A 263 -21.15 19.93 -8.78
N LYS A 264 -20.87 19.13 -9.82
CA LYS A 264 -21.77 18.04 -10.26
C LYS A 264 -22.04 17.05 -9.13
N LEU A 265 -21.00 16.62 -8.41
CA LEU A 265 -21.13 15.72 -7.27
C LEU A 265 -21.96 16.34 -6.14
N PHE A 266 -21.77 17.63 -5.85
CA PHE A 266 -22.53 18.37 -4.84
C PHE A 266 -24.03 18.38 -5.14
N PHE A 267 -24.45 18.74 -6.37
CA PHE A 267 -25.87 18.79 -6.73
C PHE A 267 -26.54 17.40 -6.65
N ILE A 268 -25.86 16.35 -7.08
CA ILE A 268 -26.35 14.96 -6.94
C ILE A 268 -26.54 14.61 -5.46
N ARG A 269 -25.57 14.96 -4.60
CA ARG A 269 -25.66 14.74 -3.13
C ARG A 269 -26.81 15.53 -2.51
N PHE A 270 -27.00 16.77 -2.92
CA PHE A 270 -28.08 17.62 -2.41
C PHE A 270 -29.46 17.08 -2.77
N ASP A 271 -29.66 16.68 -4.04
CA ASP A 271 -30.90 16.05 -4.49
C ASP A 271 -31.17 14.72 -3.78
N PHE A 272 -30.12 13.94 -3.52
CA PHE A 272 -30.21 12.73 -2.71
C PHE A 272 -30.70 13.05 -1.29
N TYR A 273 -30.15 14.06 -0.61
CA TYR A 273 -30.56 14.42 0.75
C TYR A 273 -32.00 14.91 0.83
N LYS A 274 -32.43 15.80 -0.08
CA LYS A 274 -33.83 16.28 -0.12
C LYS A 274 -34.83 15.11 -0.15
N ARG A 275 -34.59 14.13 -1.03
CA ARG A 275 -35.45 12.95 -1.16
C ARG A 275 -35.35 12.03 0.05
N LYS A 276 -34.13 11.80 0.57
CA LYS A 276 -33.90 10.97 1.77
C LYS A 276 -34.70 11.48 2.96
N PHE A 277 -34.67 12.78 3.22
CA PHE A 277 -35.37 13.36 4.38
C PHE A 277 -36.88 13.44 4.20
N LEU A 278 -37.38 13.64 2.97
CA LEU A 278 -38.81 13.53 2.68
C LEU A 278 -39.35 12.12 3.00
N ILE A 279 -38.61 11.08 2.61
CA ILE A 279 -38.96 9.68 2.90
C ILE A 279 -38.93 9.41 4.41
N LYS A 280 -37.92 9.95 5.11
CA LYS A 280 -37.83 9.84 6.59
C LYS A 280 -39.01 10.50 7.28
N PHE A 281 -39.46 11.66 6.80
CA PHE A 281 -40.65 12.35 7.30
C PHE A 281 -41.90 11.49 7.15
N ILE A 282 -42.17 10.96 5.94
CA ILE A 282 -43.33 10.08 5.68
C ILE A 282 -43.31 8.83 6.57
N ASN A 283 -42.13 8.21 6.74
CA ASN A 283 -41.99 7.03 7.60
C ASN A 283 -42.31 7.35 9.08
N ASN A 284 -41.77 8.44 9.61
CA ASN A 284 -42.01 8.85 11.00
C ASN A 284 -43.49 9.21 11.23
N PHE A 285 -44.11 9.88 10.25
CA PHE A 285 -45.53 10.21 10.29
C PHE A 285 -46.39 8.93 10.37
N LEU A 286 -46.18 7.96 9.49
CA LEU A 286 -46.93 6.70 9.51
C LEU A 286 -46.69 5.90 10.81
N ALA A 287 -45.48 5.91 11.36
CA ALA A 287 -45.17 5.23 12.61
C ALA A 287 -45.91 5.82 13.81
N GLN A 288 -46.10 7.15 13.86
CA GLN A 288 -46.84 7.86 14.92
C GLN A 288 -48.36 7.88 14.69
N PHE A 289 -48.80 7.69 13.45
CA PHE A 289 -50.22 7.64 13.11
C PHE A 289 -50.91 6.39 13.68
N THR A 290 -50.25 5.22 13.70
CA THR A 290 -50.88 4.00 14.24
C THR A 290 -51.16 4.05 15.74
N PRO A 291 -50.23 4.51 16.62
CA PRO A 291 -50.56 4.71 18.04
C PRO A 291 -51.73 5.68 18.24
N PHE A 292 -51.84 6.73 17.41
CA PHE A 292 -53.00 7.62 17.44
C PHE A 292 -54.31 6.85 17.17
N VAL A 293 -54.34 5.98 16.16
CA VAL A 293 -55.50 5.11 15.88
C VAL A 293 -55.74 4.11 17.02
N PHE A 294 -54.69 3.59 17.66
CA PHE A 294 -54.81 2.69 18.80
C PHE A 294 -55.38 3.38 20.04
N TYR A 295 -54.96 4.61 20.35
CA TYR A 295 -55.52 5.37 21.46
C TYR A 295 -57.00 5.70 21.21
N LEU A 296 -57.34 6.11 19.99
CA LEU A 296 -58.72 6.45 19.63
C LEU A 296 -59.64 5.22 19.60
N GLY A 297 -59.25 4.18 18.86
CA GLY A 297 -60.05 2.97 18.66
C GLY A 297 -60.00 2.01 19.85
N GLY A 298 -58.80 1.78 20.40
CA GLY A 298 -58.60 0.93 21.58
C GLY A 298 -59.16 1.58 22.86
N GLY A 299 -59.04 2.91 23.00
CA GLY A 299 -59.68 3.65 24.09
C GLY A 299 -61.21 3.55 24.03
N PHE A 300 -61.80 3.63 22.82
CA PHE A 300 -63.24 3.43 22.64
C PHE A 300 -63.70 2.01 23.00
N LEU A 301 -62.95 0.97 22.61
CA LEU A 301 -63.23 -0.41 22.99
C LEU A 301 -63.09 -0.65 24.51
N ALA A 302 -62.09 -0.02 25.14
CA ALA A 302 -61.90 -0.10 26.57
C ALA A 302 -63.07 0.53 27.35
N ILE A 303 -63.61 1.66 26.87
CA ILE A 303 -64.80 2.30 27.46
C ILE A 303 -66.04 1.38 27.36
N ARG A 304 -66.16 0.59 26.28
CA ARG A 304 -67.25 -0.39 26.11
C ARG A 304 -67.07 -1.68 26.92
N GLY A 305 -65.88 -1.93 27.46
CA GLY A 305 -65.54 -3.16 28.18
C GLY A 305 -65.13 -4.33 27.28
N ASP A 306 -64.98 -4.10 25.96
CA ASP A 306 -64.57 -5.14 24.99
C ASP A 306 -63.04 -5.40 25.01
N LEU A 307 -62.27 -4.53 25.69
CA LEU A 307 -60.81 -4.59 25.79
C LEU A 307 -60.36 -4.13 27.17
N ASP A 308 -59.50 -4.90 27.83
CA ASP A 308 -58.91 -4.51 29.11
C ASP A 308 -57.80 -3.44 28.92
N ILE A 309 -57.62 -2.58 29.92
CA ILE A 309 -56.57 -1.55 29.93
C ILE A 309 -55.19 -2.19 29.77
N GLY A 310 -54.93 -3.32 30.44
CA GLY A 310 -53.66 -4.04 30.27
C GLY A 310 -53.49 -4.67 28.89
N GLN A 311 -54.58 -5.10 28.22
CA GLN A 311 -54.51 -5.55 26.82
C GLN A 311 -54.15 -4.38 25.90
N LEU A 312 -54.73 -3.20 26.10
CA LEU A 312 -54.39 -2.00 25.33
C LEU A 312 -52.92 -1.61 25.50
N VAL A 313 -52.42 -1.62 26.75
CA VAL A 313 -51.01 -1.35 27.06
C VAL A 313 -50.09 -2.39 26.39
N ALA A 314 -50.43 -3.67 26.44
CA ALA A 314 -49.66 -4.73 25.80
C ALA A 314 -49.65 -4.61 24.27
N VAL A 315 -50.78 -4.24 23.65
CA VAL A 315 -50.87 -3.99 22.20
C VAL A 315 -50.01 -2.77 21.80
N ILE A 316 -50.04 -1.69 22.57
CA ILE A 316 -49.21 -0.51 22.30
C ILE A 316 -47.71 -0.83 22.47
N ALA A 317 -47.36 -1.61 23.51
CA ALA A 317 -45.99 -2.06 23.74
C ALA A 317 -45.48 -2.96 22.60
N ALA A 318 -46.27 -3.95 22.17
CA ALA A 318 -45.92 -4.81 21.05
C ALA A 318 -45.84 -4.04 19.72
N TYR A 319 -46.73 -3.05 19.52
CA TYR A 319 -46.66 -2.20 18.33
C TYR A 319 -45.43 -1.30 18.33
N LYS A 320 -44.96 -0.80 19.48
CA LYS A 320 -43.72 0.00 19.54
C LYS A 320 -42.53 -0.71 18.88
N ASP A 321 -42.49 -2.04 18.99
CA ASP A 321 -41.42 -2.88 18.43
C ASP A 321 -41.67 -3.33 16.98
N LEU A 322 -42.84 -3.00 16.38
CA LEU A 322 -43.21 -3.43 15.03
C LEU A 322 -42.66 -2.53 13.89
N PRO A 323 -42.66 -1.18 13.98
CA PRO A 323 -42.13 -0.30 12.91
C PRO A 323 -40.64 -0.47 12.64
N GLY A 324 -39.85 -0.77 13.69
CA GLY A 324 -38.40 -0.94 13.58
C GLY A 324 -38.00 -2.04 12.59
N PRO A 325 -38.45 -3.29 12.79
CA PRO A 325 -38.15 -4.41 11.92
C PRO A 325 -38.61 -4.22 10.47
N ILE A 326 -39.77 -3.60 10.27
CA ILE A 326 -40.27 -3.29 8.91
C ILE A 326 -39.38 -2.28 8.22
N LYS A 327 -38.99 -1.21 8.92
CA LYS A 327 -38.04 -0.23 8.40
C LYS A 327 -36.70 -0.89 8.06
N GLU A 328 -36.18 -1.74 8.94
CA GLU A 328 -34.91 -2.46 8.70
C GLU A 328 -35.02 -3.45 7.54
N LEU A 329 -36.16 -4.13 7.34
CA LEU A 329 -36.36 -5.06 6.24
C LEU A 329 -36.43 -4.33 4.90
N ILE A 330 -37.12 -3.19 4.91
CA ILE A 330 -37.16 -2.25 3.81
C ILE A 330 -35.72 -1.79 3.50
N ASP A 331 -34.96 -1.31 4.50
CA ASP A 331 -33.55 -0.90 4.36
C ASP A 331 -32.66 -2.02 3.80
N TRP A 332 -32.84 -3.25 4.27
CA TRP A 332 -32.17 -4.45 3.77
C TRP A 332 -32.46 -4.72 2.29
N ASP A 333 -33.70 -4.57 1.81
CA ASP A 333 -34.03 -4.73 0.38
C ASP A 333 -33.34 -3.68 -0.51
N TYR A 334 -33.16 -2.44 0.00
CA TYR A 334 -32.36 -1.46 -0.73
C TYR A 334 -30.89 -1.82 -0.77
N GLN A 335 -30.34 -2.25 0.36
CA GLN A 335 -28.95 -2.70 0.43
C GLN A 335 -28.74 -3.88 -0.51
N ARG A 336 -29.66 -4.84 -0.55
CA ARG A 336 -29.66 -5.96 -1.51
C ARG A 336 -29.55 -5.48 -2.95
N LEU A 337 -30.40 -4.52 -3.34
CA LEU A 337 -30.44 -4.02 -4.72
C LEU A 337 -29.20 -3.19 -5.07
N ASP A 338 -28.68 -2.38 -4.13
CA ASP A 338 -27.43 -1.63 -4.30
C ASP A 338 -26.22 -2.57 -4.45
N VAL A 339 -26.09 -3.52 -3.54
CA VAL A 339 -25.00 -4.49 -3.50
C VAL A 339 -25.06 -5.43 -4.71
N GLN A 340 -26.25 -5.81 -5.18
CA GLN A 340 -26.39 -6.61 -6.40
C GLN A 340 -25.89 -5.86 -7.65
N VAL A 341 -26.15 -4.56 -7.78
CA VAL A 341 -25.62 -3.76 -8.91
C VAL A 341 -24.10 -3.69 -8.85
N LYS A 342 -23.53 -3.39 -7.67
CA LYS A 342 -22.07 -3.37 -7.46
C LYS A 342 -21.43 -4.71 -7.78
N TYR A 343 -22.04 -5.80 -7.29
CA TYR A 343 -21.60 -7.15 -7.61
C TYR A 343 -21.57 -7.38 -9.11
N THR A 344 -22.67 -7.10 -9.82
CA THR A 344 -22.72 -7.29 -11.28
C THR A 344 -21.68 -6.44 -12.01
N GLN A 345 -21.45 -5.20 -11.59
CA GLN A 345 -20.42 -4.33 -12.17
C GLN A 345 -19.01 -4.93 -11.98
N VAL A 346 -18.66 -5.32 -10.75
CA VAL A 346 -17.37 -5.96 -10.44
C VAL A 346 -17.23 -7.27 -11.20
N ILE A 347 -18.26 -8.12 -11.22
CA ILE A 347 -18.23 -9.38 -11.95
C ILE A 347 -17.99 -9.14 -13.45
N ASN A 348 -18.73 -8.23 -14.08
CA ASN A 348 -18.56 -7.95 -15.51
C ASN A 348 -17.16 -7.42 -15.86
N GLN A 349 -16.54 -6.66 -14.95
CA GLN A 349 -15.20 -6.12 -15.18
C GLN A 349 -14.10 -7.18 -15.04
N PHE A 350 -14.32 -8.22 -14.21
CA PHE A 350 -13.34 -9.27 -13.94
C PHE A 350 -13.67 -10.63 -14.61
N ASP A 351 -14.82 -10.75 -15.27
CA ASP A 351 -15.21 -11.90 -16.11
C ASP A 351 -14.65 -11.72 -17.53
N VAL A 352 -13.33 -11.75 -17.63
CA VAL A 352 -12.57 -11.60 -18.89
C VAL A 352 -12.45 -12.96 -19.58
N SER A 353 -12.62 -13.00 -20.90
CA SER A 353 -12.45 -14.21 -21.72
C SER A 353 -11.58 -13.92 -22.96
N PRO A 354 -10.53 -14.70 -23.23
CA PRO A 354 -10.05 -15.84 -22.44
C PRO A 354 -9.36 -15.38 -21.14
N LEU A 355 -9.39 -16.24 -20.11
CA LEU A 355 -8.61 -16.10 -18.89
C LEU A 355 -7.54 -17.20 -18.89
N ALA A 356 -6.33 -16.95 -18.36
CA ALA A 356 -5.35 -18.02 -18.18
C ALA A 356 -5.94 -19.11 -17.25
N PRO A 357 -5.70 -20.42 -17.47
CA PRO A 357 -6.22 -21.49 -16.62
C PRO A 357 -5.76 -21.38 -15.15
N GLU A 358 -6.56 -21.83 -14.17
CA GLU A 358 -6.15 -21.87 -12.74
C GLU A 358 -4.86 -22.66 -12.51
N GLU A 359 -4.64 -23.70 -13.32
CA GLU A 359 -3.44 -24.55 -13.28
C GLU A 359 -2.14 -23.79 -13.59
N SER A 360 -2.21 -22.60 -14.23
CA SER A 360 -1.01 -21.80 -14.51
C SER A 360 -0.36 -21.25 -13.24
N GLN A 361 -1.14 -21.08 -12.17
CA GLN A 361 -0.70 -20.60 -10.85
C GLN A 361 -0.46 -21.73 -9.85
N ALA A 362 -0.56 -22.99 -10.26
CA ALA A 362 -0.30 -24.12 -9.37
C ALA A 362 1.14 -24.08 -8.87
N VAL A 363 1.31 -24.34 -7.56
CA VAL A 363 2.63 -24.43 -6.94
C VAL A 363 3.33 -25.68 -7.48
N GLN A 364 4.45 -25.49 -8.18
CA GLN A 364 5.31 -26.56 -8.67
C GLN A 364 6.68 -26.47 -8.00
N THR A 365 7.00 -27.47 -7.19
CA THR A 365 8.28 -27.59 -6.47
C THR A 365 9.15 -28.73 -6.98
N ASP A 366 8.61 -29.65 -7.78
CA ASP A 366 9.43 -30.71 -8.39
C ASP A 366 10.33 -30.14 -9.50
N ASP A 367 11.27 -30.96 -9.96
CA ASP A 367 12.21 -30.58 -11.01
C ASP A 367 11.47 -30.10 -12.27
N ILE A 368 11.82 -28.89 -12.71
CA ILE A 368 11.12 -28.18 -13.78
C ILE A 368 11.61 -28.75 -15.11
N PRO A 369 10.76 -29.32 -15.99
CA PRO A 369 11.24 -29.90 -17.23
C PRO A 369 11.92 -28.87 -18.11
N SER A 370 13.06 -29.25 -18.69
CA SER A 370 13.77 -28.43 -19.67
C SER A 370 12.94 -28.23 -20.94
N LEU A 371 13.13 -27.10 -21.60
CA LEU A 371 12.60 -26.86 -22.93
C LEU A 371 13.42 -27.64 -23.94
N THR A 372 12.74 -28.35 -24.85
CA THR A 372 13.40 -29.23 -25.85
C THR A 372 12.92 -28.92 -27.26
N GLY A 373 13.85 -28.83 -28.20
CA GLY A 373 13.59 -28.57 -29.61
C GLY A 373 13.54 -27.07 -29.96
N PRO A 374 13.52 -26.73 -31.26
CA PRO A 374 13.60 -25.35 -31.70
C PRO A 374 12.26 -24.61 -31.53
N ILE A 375 12.34 -23.29 -31.39
CA ILE A 375 11.20 -22.38 -31.47
C ILE A 375 10.88 -22.17 -32.95
N THR A 376 9.67 -22.53 -33.36
CA THR A 376 9.23 -22.50 -34.77
C THR A 376 8.02 -21.60 -34.94
N PHE A 377 8.18 -20.56 -35.75
CA PHE A 377 7.11 -19.71 -36.28
C PHE A 377 6.67 -20.27 -37.64
N ARG A 378 5.39 -20.58 -37.80
CA ARG A 378 4.81 -21.02 -39.07
C ARG A 378 3.68 -20.10 -39.47
N GLN A 379 3.89 -19.33 -40.53
CA GLN A 379 2.94 -18.37 -41.10
C GLN A 379 2.33 -17.43 -40.06
N VAL A 380 3.17 -16.92 -39.16
CA VAL A 380 2.72 -16.14 -38.01
C VAL A 380 2.51 -14.69 -38.42
N SER A 381 1.30 -14.18 -38.18
CA SER A 381 1.01 -12.74 -38.29
C SER A 381 0.47 -12.22 -36.97
N ALA A 382 0.73 -10.95 -36.68
CA ALA A 382 0.14 -10.26 -35.54
C ALA A 382 -0.31 -8.86 -35.90
N LEU A 383 -1.38 -8.45 -35.23
CA LEU A 383 -1.97 -7.12 -35.31
C LEU A 383 -1.95 -6.48 -33.92
N ASP A 384 -1.87 -5.15 -33.87
CA ASP A 384 -2.11 -4.40 -32.65
C ASP A 384 -3.62 -4.28 -32.35
N ASP A 385 -3.95 -3.68 -31.20
CA ASP A 385 -5.34 -3.45 -30.79
C ASP A 385 -6.14 -2.55 -31.75
N SER A 386 -5.45 -1.75 -32.58
CA SER A 386 -6.04 -0.86 -33.59
C SER A 386 -6.16 -1.53 -34.97
N GLY A 387 -5.68 -2.77 -35.12
CA GLY A 387 -5.66 -3.52 -36.36
C GLY A 387 -4.44 -3.24 -37.26
N ASN A 388 -3.43 -2.50 -36.80
CA ASN A 388 -2.20 -2.31 -37.56
C ASN A 388 -1.34 -3.56 -37.53
N THR A 389 -0.70 -3.87 -38.66
CA THR A 389 0.18 -5.03 -38.80
C THR A 389 1.47 -4.84 -37.99
N LEU A 390 1.70 -5.75 -37.05
CA LEU A 390 2.93 -5.85 -36.26
C LEU A 390 3.92 -6.85 -36.88
N LEU A 391 3.41 -7.98 -37.38
CA LEU A 391 4.16 -9.01 -38.10
C LEU A 391 3.31 -9.59 -39.22
N ASN A 392 3.94 -9.93 -40.34
CA ASN A 392 3.28 -10.45 -41.53
C ASN A 392 3.91 -11.78 -42.00
N ASP A 393 3.14 -12.87 -41.94
CA ASP A 393 3.45 -14.21 -42.49
C ASP A 393 4.87 -14.73 -42.16
N LEU A 394 5.29 -14.58 -40.91
CA LEU A 394 6.62 -14.95 -40.46
C LEU A 394 6.79 -16.47 -40.44
N ASN A 395 7.84 -16.95 -41.13
CA ASN A 395 8.34 -18.32 -41.06
C ASN A 395 9.78 -18.29 -40.58
N LEU A 396 10.03 -18.81 -39.38
CA LEU A 396 11.33 -18.71 -38.72
C LEU A 396 11.53 -19.89 -37.77
N THR A 397 12.75 -20.44 -37.73
CA THR A 397 13.14 -21.50 -36.79
C THR A 397 14.39 -21.09 -36.04
N ILE A 398 14.34 -21.16 -34.70
CA ILE A 398 15.39 -20.74 -33.79
C ILE A 398 15.73 -21.90 -32.84
N GLY A 399 16.98 -22.37 -32.85
CA GLY A 399 17.49 -23.31 -31.86
C GLY A 399 17.61 -22.68 -30.46
N LEU A 400 17.44 -23.49 -29.41
CA LEU A 400 17.55 -23.04 -28.01
C LEU A 400 19.00 -22.80 -27.56
N ASP A 401 19.98 -23.22 -28.35
CA ASP A 401 21.42 -23.08 -28.14
C ASP A 401 22.05 -22.02 -29.05
N GLU A 402 21.27 -21.42 -29.96
CA GLU A 402 21.73 -20.39 -30.88
C GLU A 402 21.91 -19.03 -30.18
N ARG A 403 22.90 -18.25 -30.64
CA ARG A 403 23.17 -16.87 -30.19
C ARG A 403 22.86 -15.91 -31.32
N ILE A 404 21.68 -15.31 -31.27
CA ILE A 404 21.06 -14.55 -32.37
C ILE A 404 20.97 -13.06 -32.02
N ALA A 405 21.36 -12.21 -32.96
CA ALA A 405 21.00 -10.79 -32.96
C ALA A 405 19.78 -10.56 -33.86
N VAL A 406 18.86 -9.71 -33.43
CA VAL A 406 17.73 -9.25 -34.22
C VAL A 406 17.85 -7.74 -34.38
N ILE A 407 17.93 -7.29 -35.63
CA ILE A 407 18.08 -5.88 -35.98
C ILE A 407 16.78 -5.39 -36.61
N GLY A 408 16.33 -4.21 -36.21
CA GLY A 408 15.20 -3.54 -36.82
C GLY A 408 14.97 -2.16 -36.22
N ALA A 409 14.50 -1.22 -37.03
CA ALA A 409 14.01 0.07 -36.55
C ALA A 409 12.86 -0.14 -35.55
N THR A 410 12.61 0.82 -34.67
CA THR A 410 11.50 0.76 -33.71
C THR A 410 10.18 0.52 -34.44
N GLY A 411 9.45 -0.52 -34.06
CA GLY A 411 8.21 -0.93 -34.74
C GLY A 411 8.43 -1.67 -36.07
N GLY A 412 9.66 -2.09 -36.36
CA GLY A 412 10.00 -2.88 -37.54
C GLY A 412 9.61 -4.36 -37.45
N GLY A 413 9.17 -4.84 -36.27
CA GLY A 413 8.72 -6.21 -36.01
C GLY A 413 9.68 -7.03 -35.13
N ALA A 414 10.92 -6.59 -34.98
CA ALA A 414 11.95 -7.28 -34.19
C ALA A 414 11.54 -7.48 -32.71
N GLU A 415 11.00 -6.44 -32.09
CA GLU A 415 10.53 -6.49 -30.70
C GLU A 415 9.35 -7.44 -30.53
N ILE A 416 8.50 -7.53 -31.55
CA ILE A 416 7.29 -8.36 -31.54
C ILE A 416 7.66 -9.84 -31.57
N VAL A 417 8.70 -10.23 -32.31
CA VAL A 417 9.22 -11.60 -32.29
C VAL A 417 9.68 -11.99 -30.89
N ALA A 418 10.45 -11.11 -30.23
CA ALA A 418 10.90 -11.34 -28.86
C ALA A 418 9.71 -11.47 -27.89
N ASP A 419 8.74 -10.56 -27.98
CA ASP A 419 7.54 -10.55 -27.14
C ASP A 419 6.63 -11.77 -27.37
N MET A 420 6.58 -12.32 -28.59
CA MET A 420 5.84 -13.55 -28.88
C MET A 420 6.45 -14.79 -28.22
N ILE A 421 7.79 -14.91 -28.19
CA ILE A 421 8.47 -16.06 -27.57
C ILE A 421 8.15 -16.14 -26.07
N VAL A 422 7.99 -14.99 -25.41
CA VAL A 422 7.61 -14.92 -23.99
C VAL A 422 6.11 -14.75 -23.77
N ARG A 423 5.30 -14.89 -24.83
CA ARG A 423 3.82 -14.84 -24.81
C ARG A 423 3.24 -13.50 -24.35
N LEU A 424 3.99 -12.42 -24.48
CA LEU A 424 3.50 -11.07 -24.24
C LEU A 424 2.59 -10.59 -25.37
N VAL A 425 2.81 -11.10 -26.59
CA VAL A 425 1.97 -10.90 -27.78
C VAL A 425 1.53 -12.27 -28.30
N ALA A 426 0.22 -12.42 -28.53
CA ALA A 426 -0.33 -13.62 -29.15
C ALA A 426 -0.38 -13.47 -30.68
N PRO A 427 -0.14 -14.55 -31.45
CA PRO A 427 -0.31 -14.52 -32.90
C PRO A 427 -1.80 -14.34 -33.26
N SER A 428 -2.09 -13.49 -34.26
CA SER A 428 -3.43 -13.34 -34.83
C SER A 428 -3.75 -14.47 -35.83
N SER A 429 -2.73 -15.00 -36.50
CA SER A 429 -2.79 -16.19 -37.36
C SER A 429 -1.46 -16.95 -37.32
N GLY A 430 -1.47 -18.20 -37.79
CA GLY A 430 -0.29 -19.08 -37.77
C GLY A 430 -0.11 -19.82 -36.45
N THR A 431 1.03 -20.49 -36.30
CA THR A 431 1.34 -21.27 -35.08
C THR A 431 2.76 -21.00 -34.59
N LEU A 432 2.92 -20.94 -33.28
CA LEU A 432 4.19 -20.79 -32.58
C LEU A 432 4.41 -22.00 -31.66
N ASN A 433 5.41 -22.81 -32.01
CA ASN A 433 5.70 -24.08 -31.34
C ASN A 433 7.12 -24.08 -30.76
N ILE A 434 7.33 -24.88 -29.72
CA ILE A 434 8.66 -25.25 -29.22
C ILE A 434 8.79 -26.77 -29.27
N GLY A 435 9.69 -27.26 -30.11
CA GLY A 435 9.73 -28.67 -30.49
C GLY A 435 8.39 -29.11 -31.09
N ALA A 436 7.73 -30.08 -30.46
CA ALA A 436 6.42 -30.58 -30.88
C ALA A 436 5.23 -29.90 -30.18
N ALA A 437 5.47 -29.12 -29.12
CA ALA A 437 4.41 -28.52 -28.30
C ALA A 437 4.07 -27.10 -28.78
N ALA A 438 2.79 -26.72 -28.71
CA ALA A 438 2.39 -25.33 -28.90
C ALA A 438 2.87 -24.49 -27.71
N LEU A 439 3.56 -23.38 -27.96
CA LEU A 439 4.15 -22.56 -26.89
C LEU A 439 3.09 -22.01 -25.93
N ALA A 440 1.91 -21.66 -26.47
CA ALA A 440 0.76 -21.20 -25.69
C ALA A 440 0.22 -22.25 -24.71
N SER A 441 0.47 -23.55 -24.95
CA SER A 441 -0.02 -24.64 -24.09
C SER A 441 0.90 -24.98 -22.93
N LEU A 442 2.12 -24.45 -22.90
CA LEU A 442 3.07 -24.71 -21.81
C LEU A 442 2.67 -23.98 -20.52
N PRO A 443 2.83 -24.60 -19.34
CA PRO A 443 2.58 -23.93 -18.08
C PRO A 443 3.49 -22.72 -17.84
N GLU A 444 2.98 -21.70 -17.17
CA GLU A 444 3.73 -20.48 -16.84
C GLU A 444 4.94 -20.75 -15.95
N TRP A 445 4.83 -21.66 -14.98
CA TRP A 445 5.96 -22.05 -14.13
C TRP A 445 7.11 -22.69 -14.92
N GLN A 446 6.84 -23.30 -16.09
CA GLN A 446 7.88 -23.84 -16.95
C GLN A 446 8.51 -22.73 -17.78
N THR A 447 7.71 -22.01 -18.58
CA THR A 447 8.24 -20.97 -19.48
C THR A 447 8.87 -19.81 -18.70
N GLY A 448 8.26 -19.41 -17.58
CA GLY A 448 8.71 -18.29 -16.76
C GLY A 448 10.01 -18.57 -16.02
N ARG A 449 10.34 -19.85 -15.75
CA ARG A 449 11.62 -20.25 -15.15
C ARG A 449 12.68 -20.56 -16.21
N ARG A 450 12.30 -21.12 -17.36
CA ARG A 450 13.25 -21.51 -18.43
C ARG A 450 13.58 -20.38 -19.42
N PHE A 451 12.69 -19.44 -19.68
CA PHE A 451 13.01 -18.23 -20.46
C PHE A 451 13.48 -17.09 -19.56
N GLY A 452 14.47 -16.35 -20.04
CA GLY A 452 14.84 -15.06 -19.50
C GLY A 452 14.34 -13.93 -20.39
N TYR A 453 13.76 -12.87 -19.82
CA TYR A 453 13.31 -11.71 -20.59
C TYR A 453 13.72 -10.40 -19.92
N ALA A 454 14.56 -9.62 -20.61
CA ALA A 454 14.95 -8.27 -20.21
C ALA A 454 14.44 -7.26 -21.26
N GLY A 455 13.36 -6.57 -20.93
CA GLY A 455 12.74 -5.54 -21.78
C GLY A 455 13.26 -4.13 -21.49
N ALA A 456 12.87 -3.15 -22.31
CA ALA A 456 13.31 -1.75 -22.20
C ALA A 456 12.87 -1.06 -20.88
N GLU A 457 11.70 -1.42 -20.35
CA GLU A 457 11.14 -0.84 -19.13
C GLU A 457 10.83 -1.92 -18.09
N PRO A 458 11.84 -2.39 -17.33
CA PRO A 458 11.59 -3.38 -16.29
C PRO A 458 10.80 -2.76 -15.13
N PHE A 459 9.78 -3.49 -14.69
CA PHE A 459 9.02 -3.14 -13.48
C PHE A 459 9.60 -3.84 -12.25
N PHE A 460 9.64 -3.09 -11.15
CA PHE A 460 9.99 -3.59 -9.82
C PHE A 460 8.93 -3.15 -8.81
N ALA A 461 8.52 -4.07 -7.95
CA ALA A 461 7.69 -3.72 -6.80
C ALA A 461 8.47 -2.78 -5.86
N HIS A 462 7.76 -2.05 -5.01
CA HIS A 462 8.40 -1.29 -3.94
C HIS A 462 9.18 -2.24 -3.03
N GLY A 463 10.45 -1.90 -2.75
CA GLY A 463 11.34 -2.73 -1.95
C GLY A 463 12.80 -2.37 -2.17
N THR A 464 13.69 -3.28 -1.79
CA THR A 464 15.14 -3.10 -1.94
C THR A 464 15.64 -3.56 -3.32
N ALA A 465 16.86 -3.18 -3.70
CA ALA A 465 17.54 -3.76 -4.87
C ALA A 465 17.65 -5.29 -4.78
N ARG A 466 17.83 -5.84 -3.56
CA ARG A 466 17.81 -7.27 -3.27
C ARG A 466 16.47 -7.90 -3.60
N ASP A 467 15.36 -7.29 -3.15
CA ASP A 467 14.01 -7.81 -3.42
C ASP A 467 13.72 -7.85 -4.92
N ALA A 468 14.10 -6.79 -5.63
CA ALA A 468 14.01 -6.73 -7.08
C ALA A 468 14.80 -7.86 -7.74
N LEU A 469 16.05 -8.06 -7.35
CA LEU A 469 16.94 -9.08 -7.90
C LEU A 469 16.43 -10.50 -7.64
N LEU A 470 16.01 -10.79 -6.41
CA LEU A 470 15.55 -12.11 -5.95
C LEU A 470 14.12 -12.43 -6.36
N SER A 471 13.32 -11.46 -6.80
CA SER A 471 11.91 -11.68 -7.18
C SER A 471 11.72 -12.81 -8.20
N GLY A 472 12.69 -13.01 -9.11
CA GLY A 472 12.68 -14.07 -10.12
C GLY A 472 12.89 -15.48 -9.58
N LEU A 473 13.21 -15.65 -8.29
CA LEU A 473 13.42 -16.93 -7.60
C LEU A 473 12.29 -17.26 -6.61
N ARG A 474 11.33 -16.33 -6.38
CA ARG A 474 10.26 -16.47 -5.38
C ARG A 474 9.04 -17.18 -5.97
N HIS A 475 9.12 -18.50 -6.10
CA HIS A 475 8.07 -19.30 -6.74
C HIS A 475 7.20 -20.10 -5.77
N ALA A 476 7.79 -20.57 -4.67
CA ALA A 476 7.14 -21.39 -3.65
C ALA A 476 7.89 -21.24 -2.32
N PRO A 477 7.26 -21.53 -1.17
CA PRO A 477 7.98 -21.64 0.09
C PRO A 477 8.90 -22.88 0.06
N MET A 478 10.21 -22.65 0.04
CA MET A 478 11.25 -23.68 -0.09
C MET A 478 11.67 -24.23 1.28
N LYS A 479 11.74 -23.37 2.29
CA LYS A 479 12.01 -23.75 3.70
C LYS A 479 10.97 -23.08 4.61
N PRO A 480 10.55 -23.71 5.72
CA PRO A 480 9.61 -23.10 6.65
C PRO A 480 10.16 -21.80 7.24
N ALA A 481 9.27 -20.96 7.78
CA ALA A 481 9.66 -19.74 8.46
C ALA A 481 10.50 -20.05 9.70
N ARG A 482 11.19 -19.02 10.22
CA ARG A 482 11.90 -19.15 11.50
C ARG A 482 10.89 -19.39 12.63
N GLU A 483 11.29 -20.20 13.61
CA GLU A 483 10.45 -20.51 14.77
C GLU A 483 9.96 -19.22 15.45
N GLY A 484 8.65 -19.14 15.72
CA GLY A 484 8.01 -17.96 16.29
C GLY A 484 7.55 -16.89 15.29
N MET A 485 7.96 -16.97 14.02
CA MET A 485 7.49 -16.09 12.93
C MET A 485 6.53 -16.79 11.96
N GLU A 486 6.27 -18.09 12.16
CA GLU A 486 5.38 -18.89 11.33
C GLU A 486 3.92 -18.40 11.37
N MET A 487 3.22 -18.58 10.26
CA MET A 487 1.78 -18.35 10.19
C MET A 487 1.05 -19.23 11.21
N THR A 488 0.24 -18.61 12.07
CA THR A 488 -0.44 -19.32 13.16
C THR A 488 -1.49 -20.31 12.62
N ALA A 489 -1.77 -21.38 13.38
CA ALA A 489 -2.85 -22.32 13.05
C ALA A 489 -4.25 -21.67 12.98
N ALA A 490 -4.43 -20.51 13.62
CA ALA A 490 -5.67 -19.73 13.50
C ALA A 490 -5.74 -19.02 12.14
N GLU A 491 -4.66 -18.37 11.72
CA GLU A 491 -4.56 -17.69 10.42
C GLU A 491 -4.67 -18.68 9.26
N MET A 492 -4.00 -19.83 9.34
CA MET A 492 -4.08 -20.89 8.33
C MET A 492 -5.52 -21.42 8.16
N ARG A 493 -6.21 -21.69 9.29
CA ARG A 493 -7.62 -22.13 9.26
C ARG A 493 -8.54 -21.06 8.67
N GLU A 494 -8.32 -19.78 8.99
CA GLU A 494 -9.14 -18.69 8.46
C GLU A 494 -8.84 -18.40 6.98
N ALA A 495 -7.59 -18.55 6.53
CA ALA A 495 -7.20 -18.49 5.13
C ALA A 495 -7.90 -19.59 4.32
N GLY A 496 -7.79 -20.85 4.75
CA GLY A 496 -8.48 -21.98 4.11
C GLY A 496 -10.00 -21.83 4.13
N ALA A 497 -10.58 -21.39 5.26
CA ALA A 497 -12.02 -21.13 5.36
C ALA A 497 -12.50 -19.99 4.43
N SER A 498 -11.60 -19.07 4.05
CA SER A 498 -11.85 -17.99 3.09
C SER A 498 -11.51 -18.39 1.65
N GLY A 499 -10.93 -19.57 1.40
CA GLY A 499 -10.48 -19.97 0.05
C GLY A 499 -9.23 -19.21 -0.43
N ASN A 500 -8.45 -18.67 0.50
CA ASN A 500 -7.16 -18.04 0.25
C ASN A 500 -6.05 -19.11 0.36
N PRO A 501 -4.85 -18.88 -0.21
CA PRO A 501 -3.71 -19.76 -0.06
C PRO A 501 -3.30 -19.88 1.41
N THR A 502 -2.83 -21.06 1.78
CA THR A 502 -2.27 -21.37 3.11
C THR A 502 -0.74 -21.35 3.10
N LEU A 503 -0.13 -20.70 2.11
CA LEU A 503 1.31 -20.53 1.99
C LEU A 503 1.77 -19.46 2.98
N ASP A 504 2.83 -19.77 3.73
CA ASP A 504 3.40 -18.83 4.70
C ASP A 504 4.29 -17.82 3.99
N LEU A 505 3.98 -16.53 4.13
CA LEU A 505 4.77 -15.45 3.54
C LEU A 505 6.13 -15.27 4.24
N GLN A 506 6.24 -15.67 5.52
CA GLN A 506 7.47 -15.58 6.31
C GLN A 506 8.44 -16.76 6.08
N ALA A 507 8.01 -17.75 5.28
CA ALA A 507 8.87 -18.84 4.83
C ALA A 507 10.04 -18.32 3.97
N ASP A 508 11.06 -19.16 3.78
CA ASP A 508 12.10 -18.86 2.78
C ASP A 508 11.55 -19.17 1.39
N TRP A 509 11.31 -18.13 0.59
CA TRP A 509 10.79 -18.25 -0.78
C TRP A 509 11.90 -18.40 -1.82
N ILE A 510 13.17 -18.38 -1.45
CA ILE A 510 14.27 -18.37 -2.42
C ILE A 510 14.52 -19.78 -2.95
N ASP A 511 14.33 -19.95 -4.26
CA ASP A 511 14.72 -21.16 -4.98
C ASP A 511 16.24 -21.15 -5.29
N TYR A 512 17.04 -21.63 -4.33
CA TYR A 512 18.50 -21.72 -4.44
C TYR A 512 18.92 -22.59 -5.63
N ALA A 513 18.21 -23.70 -5.88
CA ALA A 513 18.50 -24.61 -6.98
C ALA A 513 18.32 -23.93 -8.35
N ALA A 514 17.31 -23.08 -8.50
CA ALA A 514 17.13 -22.27 -9.72
C ALA A 514 18.30 -21.28 -9.95
N ALA A 515 18.92 -20.78 -8.88
CA ALA A 515 20.13 -19.98 -8.97
C ALA A 515 21.42 -20.81 -9.12
N GLY A 516 21.33 -22.14 -9.00
CA GLY A 516 22.48 -23.06 -9.11
C GLY A 516 23.38 -23.06 -7.88
N VAL A 517 22.81 -22.78 -6.71
CA VAL A 517 23.51 -22.68 -5.42
C VAL A 517 22.76 -23.50 -4.36
N ASP A 518 23.44 -23.88 -3.28
CA ASP A 518 22.84 -24.70 -2.22
C ASP A 518 22.39 -23.88 -1.00
N ASP A 519 23.03 -22.74 -0.76
CA ASP A 519 22.79 -21.91 0.42
C ASP A 519 22.86 -20.40 0.17
N HIS A 520 22.70 -19.63 1.25
CA HIS A 520 22.70 -18.17 1.22
C HIS A 520 24.09 -17.57 0.94
N ALA A 521 25.16 -18.24 1.37
CA ALA A 521 26.52 -17.74 1.15
C ALA A 521 26.91 -17.88 -0.32
N GLU A 522 26.62 -19.04 -0.93
CA GLU A 522 26.83 -19.25 -2.36
C GLU A 522 25.93 -18.32 -3.21
N LEU A 523 24.70 -18.06 -2.75
CA LEU A 523 23.82 -17.09 -3.41
C LEU A 523 24.43 -15.68 -3.42
N ALA A 524 25.06 -15.24 -2.33
CA ALA A 524 25.72 -13.93 -2.28
C ALA A 524 26.84 -13.84 -3.33
N THR A 525 27.69 -14.88 -3.43
CA THR A 525 28.74 -14.96 -4.47
C THR A 525 28.15 -14.94 -5.88
N ARG A 526 27.03 -15.66 -6.11
CA ARG A 526 26.35 -15.66 -7.41
C ARG A 526 25.77 -14.29 -7.75
N ILE A 527 25.21 -13.58 -6.77
CA ILE A 527 24.70 -12.21 -6.95
C ILE A 527 25.83 -11.30 -7.43
N THR A 528 26.97 -11.29 -6.74
CA THR A 528 28.14 -10.47 -7.13
C THR A 528 28.59 -10.79 -8.57
N THR A 529 28.67 -12.08 -8.92
CA THR A 529 29.01 -12.52 -10.28
C THR A 529 28.03 -11.96 -11.33
N VAL A 530 26.73 -12.00 -11.04
CA VAL A 530 25.71 -11.51 -11.96
C VAL A 530 25.74 -9.99 -12.09
N LEU A 531 25.98 -9.25 -11.00
CA LEU A 531 26.14 -7.79 -11.02
C LEU A 531 27.33 -7.37 -11.89
N GLN A 532 28.44 -8.12 -11.83
CA GLN A 532 29.61 -7.94 -12.69
C GLN A 532 29.29 -8.15 -14.18
N LEU A 533 28.52 -9.20 -14.51
CA LEU A 533 28.12 -9.48 -15.89
C LEU A 533 27.29 -8.33 -16.48
N THR A 534 26.42 -7.71 -15.68
CA THR A 534 25.58 -6.60 -16.14
C THR A 534 26.24 -5.22 -15.99
N GLY A 535 27.39 -5.13 -15.33
CA GLY A 535 28.07 -3.87 -15.03
C GLY A 535 27.32 -3.00 -14.01
N LEU A 536 26.55 -3.62 -13.11
CA LEU A 536 25.79 -2.92 -12.05
C LEU A 536 26.50 -2.99 -10.68
N GLU A 537 27.58 -3.77 -10.58
CA GLU A 537 28.34 -3.94 -9.33
C GLU A 537 28.78 -2.60 -8.75
N ASP A 538 29.39 -1.73 -9.55
CA ASP A 538 29.89 -0.42 -9.10
C ASP A 538 28.78 0.47 -8.54
N ASP A 539 27.59 0.46 -9.17
CA ASP A 539 26.42 1.20 -8.70
C ASP A 539 25.92 0.66 -7.35
N ILE A 540 25.80 -0.66 -7.21
CA ILE A 540 25.41 -1.30 -5.94
C ILE A 540 26.46 -1.03 -4.87
N TYR A 541 27.73 -1.12 -5.21
CA TYR A 541 28.85 -0.80 -4.31
C TYR A 541 28.76 0.65 -3.83
N ALA A 542 28.50 1.59 -4.74
CA ALA A 542 28.29 3.00 -4.40
C ALA A 542 27.07 3.21 -3.49
N PHE A 543 25.97 2.49 -3.70
CA PHE A 543 24.83 2.52 -2.78
C PHE A 543 25.21 1.99 -1.39
N GLY A 544 26.04 0.94 -1.33
CA GLY A 544 26.57 0.38 -0.08
C GLY A 544 27.43 1.38 0.68
N LEU A 545 28.35 2.05 0.00
CA LEU A 545 29.18 3.11 0.56
C LEU A 545 28.35 4.29 1.10
N ARG A 546 27.26 4.65 0.41
CA ARG A 546 26.35 5.73 0.82
C ARG A 546 25.33 5.30 1.88
N SER A 547 25.26 4.01 2.20
CA SER A 547 24.31 3.50 3.20
C SER A 547 24.68 3.98 4.60
N LYS A 548 23.66 4.29 5.41
CA LYS A 548 23.83 4.65 6.82
C LYS A 548 24.13 3.42 7.68
N LEU A 549 24.82 3.65 8.80
CA LEU A 549 25.24 2.61 9.75
C LEU A 549 24.31 2.48 10.97
N SER A 550 23.05 2.93 10.87
CA SER A 550 22.05 2.85 11.96
C SER A 550 21.91 1.45 12.57
N ASP A 551 22.07 0.41 11.75
CA ASP A 551 21.91 -0.99 12.16
C ASP A 551 23.22 -1.64 12.64
N ALA A 552 24.38 -0.97 12.43
CA ALA A 552 25.71 -1.50 12.74
C ALA A 552 26.15 -1.30 14.20
N ALA A 553 25.41 -0.52 14.98
CA ALA A 553 25.75 -0.26 16.40
C ALA A 553 25.74 -1.53 17.27
N ASN A 554 25.16 -2.64 16.78
CA ASN A 554 25.09 -3.93 17.46
C ASN A 554 25.90 -5.05 16.77
N ASP A 555 26.71 -4.75 15.76
CA ASP A 555 27.38 -5.74 14.91
C ASP A 555 28.92 -5.71 15.05
N THR A 556 29.55 -6.88 14.91
CA THR A 556 31.00 -7.13 14.87
C THR A 556 31.75 -6.39 13.77
N SER A 557 31.04 -5.86 12.77
CA SER A 557 31.58 -5.10 11.65
C SER A 557 32.23 -3.76 12.05
N GLY A 558 31.92 -3.24 13.24
CA GLY A 558 32.39 -1.92 13.66
C GLY A 558 33.92 -1.81 13.77
N ASP A 559 34.57 -2.80 14.37
CA ASP A 559 36.02 -2.79 14.53
C ASP A 559 36.74 -2.83 13.17
N MET A 560 36.19 -3.55 12.20
CA MET A 560 36.76 -3.63 10.85
C MET A 560 36.62 -2.31 10.08
N ILE A 561 35.52 -1.57 10.27
CA ILE A 561 35.33 -0.24 9.67
C ILE A 561 36.31 0.77 10.27
N LEU A 562 36.56 0.70 11.58
CA LEU A 562 37.57 1.52 12.25
C LEU A 562 38.99 1.17 11.78
N GLU A 563 39.27 -0.11 11.52
CA GLU A 563 40.54 -0.52 10.92
C GLU A 563 40.70 0.02 9.49
N ALA A 564 39.65 -0.07 8.66
CA ALA A 564 39.64 0.54 7.33
C ALA A 564 39.91 2.05 7.38
N ARG A 565 39.30 2.76 8.36
CA ARG A 565 39.55 4.18 8.62
C ARG A 565 41.03 4.44 8.94
N LYS A 566 41.63 3.65 9.83
CA LYS A 566 43.06 3.80 10.20
C LYS A 566 43.97 3.62 8.99
N ILE A 567 43.74 2.59 8.18
CA ILE A 567 44.53 2.34 6.95
C ILE A 567 44.34 3.48 5.95
N PHE A 568 43.10 3.95 5.77
CA PHE A 568 42.81 5.07 4.88
C PHE A 568 43.57 6.34 5.29
N LEU A 569 43.51 6.70 6.58
CA LEU A 569 44.22 7.87 7.12
C LEU A 569 45.76 7.71 7.04
N ASP A 570 46.30 6.51 7.27
CA ASP A 570 47.74 6.23 7.14
C ASP A 570 48.23 6.37 5.68
N ARG A 571 47.44 5.91 4.70
CA ARG A 571 47.75 6.09 3.27
C ARG A 571 47.70 7.55 2.84
N LEU A 572 46.69 8.30 3.32
CA LEU A 572 46.62 9.74 3.14
C LEU A 572 47.88 10.43 3.71
N ALA A 573 48.31 10.04 4.91
CA ALA A 573 49.51 10.59 5.54
C ALA A 573 50.81 10.27 4.76
N LYS A 574 50.85 9.14 4.05
CA LYS A 574 51.95 8.73 3.17
C LYS A 574 51.93 9.40 1.78
N GLY A 575 50.92 10.21 1.48
CA GLY A 575 50.85 11.04 0.27
C GLY A 575 49.88 10.52 -0.80
N GLU A 576 49.26 9.36 -0.64
CA GLU A 576 48.24 8.86 -1.57
C GLU A 576 46.97 9.70 -1.43
N ASN A 577 46.50 10.37 -2.49
CA ASN A 577 45.31 11.23 -2.46
C ASN A 577 45.31 12.31 -1.34
N ALA A 578 46.47 12.66 -0.79
CA ALA A 578 46.59 13.56 0.38
C ALA A 578 46.00 14.95 0.17
N SER A 579 45.88 15.39 -1.08
CA SER A 579 45.25 16.67 -1.43
C SER A 579 43.78 16.54 -1.86
N ASP A 580 43.26 15.32 -1.96
CA ASP A 580 41.88 15.05 -2.41
C ASP A 580 40.91 14.87 -1.22
N VAL A 581 41.44 14.74 0.01
CA VAL A 581 40.66 14.64 1.26
C VAL A 581 41.26 15.55 2.31
N ASP A 582 40.43 16.36 2.98
CA ASP A 582 40.82 17.06 4.22
C ASP A 582 40.33 16.24 5.42
N PRO A 583 41.22 15.49 6.11
CA PRO A 583 40.84 14.62 7.21
C PRO A 583 40.39 15.41 8.44
N PHE A 584 39.53 14.80 9.25
CA PHE A 584 39.09 15.36 10.52
C PHE A 584 40.17 15.18 11.58
N VAL A 585 40.89 16.26 11.88
CA VAL A 585 41.90 16.29 12.93
C VAL A 585 41.45 17.27 14.01
N ALA A 586 41.28 16.78 15.24
CA ALA A 586 40.73 17.58 16.35
C ALA A 586 41.53 18.86 16.65
N ALA A 587 42.84 18.85 16.38
CA ALA A 587 43.74 19.99 16.59
C ALA A 587 43.86 20.94 15.37
N LYS A 588 43.17 20.67 14.26
CA LYS A 588 43.24 21.46 13.02
C LYS A 588 41.86 21.97 12.61
N PHE A 589 41.80 23.19 12.09
CA PHE A 589 40.60 23.70 11.42
C PHE A 589 40.45 23.00 10.06
N ASN A 590 39.26 22.49 9.75
CA ASN A 590 38.97 21.82 8.49
C ASN A 590 38.28 22.82 7.55
N THR A 591 38.89 23.11 6.41
CA THR A 591 38.40 24.18 5.52
C THR A 591 37.10 23.82 4.81
N HIS A 592 36.74 22.54 4.77
CA HIS A 592 35.55 22.02 4.06
C HIS A 592 34.34 21.84 4.98
N LEU A 593 34.50 22.00 6.30
CA LEU A 593 33.41 22.00 7.26
C LEU A 593 32.86 23.42 7.45
N THR A 594 31.58 23.54 7.77
CA THR A 594 31.02 24.84 8.16
C THR A 594 31.64 25.34 9.47
N LEU A 595 31.49 26.62 9.80
CA LEU A 595 32.00 27.16 11.07
C LEU A 595 31.40 26.43 12.28
N LEU A 596 30.11 26.09 12.23
CA LEU A 596 29.46 25.32 13.30
C LEU A 596 30.03 23.90 13.38
N GLN A 597 30.17 23.20 12.25
CA GLN A 597 30.76 21.85 12.22
C GLN A 597 32.21 21.86 12.70
N ASN A 598 32.97 22.91 12.41
CA ASN A 598 34.32 23.11 12.92
C ASN A 598 34.33 23.34 14.44
N LEU A 599 33.43 24.16 14.97
CA LEU A 599 33.35 24.44 16.42
C LEU A 599 32.92 23.22 17.23
N VAL A 600 31.89 22.52 16.76
CA VAL A 600 31.38 21.30 17.40
C VAL A 600 32.37 20.14 17.20
N PHE A 601 33.11 20.16 16.10
CA PHE A 601 33.85 19.01 15.58
C PHE A 601 32.93 17.79 15.47
N GLY A 602 31.84 17.95 14.71
CA GLY A 602 30.76 16.98 14.58
C GLY A 602 29.67 17.44 13.62
N SER A 603 28.65 16.61 13.45
CA SER A 603 27.44 16.93 12.69
C SER A 603 26.24 17.18 13.60
N VAL A 604 25.27 17.96 13.13
CA VAL A 604 23.98 18.15 13.81
C VAL A 604 23.03 17.04 13.37
N SER A 605 22.50 16.25 14.31
CA SER A 605 21.64 15.10 14.00
C SER A 605 20.18 15.49 13.73
N ALA A 606 19.74 16.67 14.17
CA ALA A 606 18.40 17.22 13.92
C ALA A 606 18.50 18.66 13.36
N PRO A 607 18.33 18.90 12.05
CA PRO A 607 18.48 20.24 11.45
C PRO A 607 17.52 21.29 12.02
N GLU A 608 16.31 20.86 12.41
CA GLU A 608 15.25 21.67 13.04
C GLU A 608 15.70 22.32 14.36
N PHE A 609 16.69 21.71 15.02
CA PHE A 609 17.31 22.24 16.23
C PHE A 609 17.90 23.63 16.05
N LEU A 610 18.47 23.92 14.88
CA LEU A 610 19.06 25.24 14.62
C LEU A 610 17.98 26.32 14.49
N SER A 611 16.79 26.00 14.00
CA SER A 611 15.72 27.01 13.83
C SER A 611 14.94 27.32 15.11
N GLU A 612 14.71 26.34 15.99
CA GLU A 612 13.81 26.51 17.15
C GLU A 612 14.52 26.90 18.46
N ASP A 613 15.75 26.43 18.71
CA ASP A 613 16.40 26.52 20.02
C ASP A 613 17.62 27.47 20.09
N PHE A 614 17.95 28.18 19.01
CA PHE A 614 19.09 29.10 18.97
C PHE A 614 18.73 30.55 19.31
N SER A 615 17.84 30.76 20.29
CA SER A 615 17.57 32.09 20.82
C SER A 615 18.80 32.67 21.54
N ALA A 616 18.87 33.99 21.72
CA ALA A 616 19.97 34.62 22.45
C ALA A 616 20.07 34.17 23.93
N ASP A 617 18.99 33.57 24.47
CA ASP A 617 18.93 32.98 25.81
C ASP A 617 19.33 31.48 25.83
N SER A 618 19.67 30.91 24.67
CA SER A 618 20.06 29.51 24.53
C SER A 618 21.40 29.22 25.23
N PRO A 619 21.56 28.05 25.87
CA PRO A 619 22.84 27.62 26.44
C PRO A 619 24.00 27.65 25.43
N LEU A 620 23.72 27.42 24.14
CA LEU A 620 24.72 27.49 23.08
C LEU A 620 25.27 28.91 22.87
N TRP A 621 24.42 29.93 22.99
CA TRP A 621 24.83 31.33 22.87
C TRP A 621 25.75 31.72 24.03
N ALA A 622 25.43 31.28 25.24
CA ALA A 622 26.26 31.51 26.42
C ALA A 622 27.65 30.86 26.30
N ILE A 623 27.73 29.67 25.68
CA ILE A 623 29.01 28.98 25.41
C ILE A 623 29.86 29.79 24.42
N LEU A 624 29.26 30.27 23.32
CA LEU A 624 29.96 31.08 22.32
C LEU A 624 30.45 32.43 22.86
N ALA A 625 29.66 33.05 23.74
CA ALA A 625 29.99 34.33 24.36
C ALA A 625 31.18 34.23 25.32
N ALA A 626 31.36 33.08 25.98
CA ALA A 626 32.46 32.87 26.91
C ALA A 626 33.84 32.95 26.23
N ASP A 627 33.93 32.49 24.98
CA ASP A 627 35.16 32.47 24.19
C ASP A 627 35.25 33.65 23.20
N GLY A 628 34.27 34.55 23.23
CA GLY A 628 34.16 35.71 22.33
C GLY A 628 33.92 35.33 20.86
N LEU A 629 33.51 34.09 20.60
CA LEU A 629 33.18 33.59 19.26
C LEU A 629 31.84 34.13 18.77
N ASP A 630 30.92 34.48 19.68
CA ASP A 630 29.64 35.11 19.36
C ASP A 630 29.81 36.38 18.51
N LYS A 631 30.70 37.29 18.92
CA LYS A 631 30.98 38.54 18.19
C LYS A 631 31.63 38.27 16.84
N ARG A 632 32.58 37.31 16.80
CA ARG A 632 33.32 36.96 15.58
C ARG A 632 32.41 36.33 14.54
N PHE A 633 31.59 35.36 14.94
CA PHE A 633 30.65 34.70 14.04
C PHE A 633 29.54 35.65 13.59
N TYR A 634 29.00 36.47 14.49
CA TYR A 634 28.08 37.53 14.11
C TYR A 634 28.65 38.41 13.00
N GLN A 635 29.89 38.87 13.14
CA GLN A 635 30.53 39.73 12.14
C GLN A 635 30.74 39.01 10.80
N ILE A 636 31.08 37.72 10.81
CA ILE A 636 31.18 36.91 9.58
C ILE A 636 29.81 36.79 8.90
N GLY A 637 28.76 36.48 9.67
CA GLY A 637 27.41 36.36 9.16
C GLY A 637 26.86 37.66 8.59
N GLN A 638 27.13 38.77 9.27
CA GLN A 638 26.79 40.13 8.81
C GLN A 638 27.48 40.44 7.48
N ASN A 639 28.79 40.20 7.39
CA ASN A 639 29.57 40.45 6.18
C ASN A 639 29.13 39.54 5.03
N ALA A 640 28.88 38.26 5.31
CA ALA A 640 28.40 37.30 4.31
C ALA A 640 27.03 37.71 3.76
N ALA A 641 26.10 38.08 4.65
CA ALA A 641 24.78 38.58 4.26
C ALA A 641 24.88 39.88 3.45
N ALA A 642 25.74 40.82 3.85
CA ALA A 642 25.95 42.06 3.10
C ALA A 642 26.46 41.80 1.68
N ILE A 643 27.44 40.91 1.52
CA ILE A 643 27.97 40.53 0.20
C ILE A 643 26.89 39.83 -0.64
N ILE A 644 26.11 38.92 -0.06
CA ILE A 644 25.04 38.22 -0.79
C ILE A 644 23.93 39.18 -1.23
N VAL A 645 23.47 40.06 -0.34
CA VAL A 645 22.45 41.06 -0.68
C VAL A 645 22.96 41.95 -1.81
N ASP A 646 24.20 42.45 -1.73
CA ASP A 646 24.82 43.28 -2.79
C ASP A 646 24.94 42.54 -4.14
N LEU A 647 25.33 41.26 -4.13
CA LEU A 647 25.52 40.46 -5.35
C LEU A 647 24.22 40.08 -6.08
N PHE A 648 23.10 39.90 -5.35
CA PHE A 648 21.88 39.28 -5.88
C PHE A 648 20.65 40.19 -5.93
N GLN A 649 20.78 41.46 -5.54
CA GLN A 649 19.66 42.41 -5.48
C GLN A 649 19.05 42.78 -6.85
N GLU A 650 19.84 42.77 -7.93
CA GLU A 650 19.46 43.45 -9.19
C GLU A 650 19.11 42.52 -10.38
N VAL A 651 19.30 41.19 -10.29
CA VAL A 651 19.18 40.30 -11.47
C VAL A 651 18.40 39.01 -11.17
N SER A 652 17.21 38.87 -11.78
CA SER A 652 16.37 37.66 -11.67
C SER A 652 17.07 36.38 -12.13
N ASP A 653 17.97 36.47 -13.11
CA ASP A 653 18.68 35.33 -13.71
C ASP A 653 19.74 34.72 -12.77
N ASN A 654 20.13 35.44 -11.70
CA ASN A 654 21.12 34.97 -10.74
C ASN A 654 20.51 34.22 -9.54
N MET A 655 19.17 34.15 -9.43
CA MET A 655 18.50 33.48 -8.31
C MET A 655 18.78 31.98 -8.25
N GLN A 656 18.98 31.32 -9.40
CA GLN A 656 19.41 29.91 -9.45
C GLN A 656 20.84 29.69 -8.91
N ILE A 657 21.69 30.71 -8.94
CA ILE A 657 23.05 30.65 -8.38
C ILE A 657 22.95 30.85 -6.86
N LEU A 658 22.08 31.74 -6.39
CA LEU A 658 21.83 31.94 -4.96
C LEU A 658 21.29 30.67 -4.29
N GLU A 659 20.34 29.98 -4.92
CA GLU A 659 19.83 28.68 -4.42
C GLU A 659 20.94 27.63 -4.28
N ARG A 660 21.98 27.69 -5.13
CA ARG A 660 23.13 26.76 -5.05
C ARG A 660 24.13 27.13 -3.95
N LEU A 661 24.15 28.38 -3.49
CA LEU A 661 25.04 28.82 -2.41
C LEU A 661 24.55 28.32 -1.04
N ASP A 662 23.26 28.07 -0.85
CA ASP A 662 22.68 27.47 0.36
C ASP A 662 23.06 28.21 1.67
N LEU A 663 23.17 29.55 1.59
CA LEU A 663 23.51 30.40 2.73
C LEU A 663 22.35 31.32 3.17
N ILE A 664 21.60 31.87 2.20
CA ILE A 664 20.39 32.67 2.41
C ILE A 664 19.37 32.24 1.35
N HIS A 665 18.14 31.91 1.75
CA HIS A 665 17.08 31.53 0.81
C HIS A 665 16.64 32.75 -0.02
N PRO A 666 16.35 32.62 -1.33
CA PRO A 666 15.96 33.75 -2.18
C PRO A 666 14.78 34.58 -1.62
N ASP A 667 13.80 33.92 -0.99
CA ASP A 667 12.63 34.58 -0.39
C ASP A 667 12.98 35.47 0.81
N ASP A 668 14.08 35.15 1.52
CA ASP A 668 14.49 35.84 2.74
C ASP A 668 15.40 37.05 2.44
N LEU A 669 15.84 37.23 1.18
CA LEU A 669 16.82 38.24 0.80
C LEU A 669 16.36 39.68 1.17
N SER A 670 15.07 39.97 0.97
CA SER A 670 14.47 41.25 1.35
C SER A 670 14.45 41.48 2.87
N GLU A 671 14.34 40.41 3.66
CA GLU A 671 14.38 40.47 5.12
C GLU A 671 15.80 40.72 5.63
N PHE A 672 16.80 40.06 5.02
CA PHE A 672 18.22 40.31 5.33
C PHE A 672 18.67 41.72 4.95
N GLU A 673 18.18 42.27 3.83
CA GLU A 673 18.40 43.68 3.47
C GLU A 673 17.83 44.62 4.54
N ALA A 674 16.59 44.38 4.97
CA ALA A 674 15.96 45.17 6.03
C ALA A 674 16.70 45.05 7.37
N ALA A 675 17.19 43.85 7.71
CA ALA A 675 17.99 43.61 8.91
C ALA A 675 19.32 44.38 8.86
N LEU A 676 20.06 44.30 7.75
CA LEU A 676 21.33 45.03 7.56
C LEU A 676 21.14 46.55 7.71
N ARG A 677 20.06 47.11 7.17
CA ARG A 677 19.71 48.54 7.35
C ARG A 677 19.37 48.90 8.80
N ARG A 678 18.69 48.02 9.54
CA ARG A 678 18.34 48.28 10.96
C ARG A 678 19.57 48.37 11.85
N ILE A 679 20.63 47.61 11.52
CA ILE A 679 21.82 47.48 12.35
C ILE A 679 22.98 48.39 11.90
N GLU A 680 22.77 49.21 10.87
CA GLU A 680 23.78 50.10 10.33
C GLU A 680 24.28 51.08 11.41
N GLY A 681 25.58 51.03 11.71
CA GLY A 681 26.21 51.87 12.73
C GLY A 681 25.99 51.43 14.18
N LEU A 682 25.33 50.30 14.43
CA LEU A 682 25.19 49.70 15.77
C LEU A 682 26.33 48.71 16.05
N ASP A 683 26.88 48.76 17.25
CA ASP A 683 27.80 47.72 17.73
C ASP A 683 27.05 46.45 18.12
N PHE A 684 27.75 45.31 18.20
CA PHE A 684 27.17 44.01 18.56
C PHE A 684 26.26 44.10 19.79
N SER A 685 26.67 44.80 20.85
CA SER A 685 25.88 44.92 22.10
C SER A 685 24.60 45.77 21.97
N GLU A 686 24.47 46.56 20.92
CA GLU A 686 23.33 47.47 20.66
C GLU A 686 22.32 46.86 19.68
N THR A 687 22.72 45.85 18.90
CA THR A 687 21.85 45.13 17.96
C THR A 687 20.77 44.33 18.69
N ALA A 688 19.55 44.26 18.13
CA ALA A 688 18.48 43.43 18.69
C ALA A 688 18.85 41.92 18.67
N PRO A 689 18.46 41.13 19.69
CA PRO A 689 18.76 39.69 19.76
C PRO A 689 18.34 38.90 18.51
N GLU A 690 17.17 39.21 17.94
CA GLU A 690 16.65 38.55 16.73
C GLU A 690 17.54 38.78 15.51
N ASP A 691 18.03 40.01 15.30
CA ASP A 691 18.93 40.32 14.19
C ASP A 691 20.32 39.68 14.41
N ARG A 692 20.83 39.63 15.66
CA ARG A 692 22.07 38.89 15.97
C ARG A 692 21.95 37.40 15.63
N GLN A 693 20.82 36.80 15.99
CA GLN A 693 20.54 35.39 15.73
C GLN A 693 20.54 35.10 14.22
N LYS A 694 19.87 35.93 13.42
CA LYS A 694 19.83 35.78 11.96
C LYS A 694 21.22 35.74 11.34
N PHE A 695 22.08 36.71 11.67
CA PHE A 695 23.45 36.71 11.15
C PHE A 695 24.28 35.55 11.70
N MET A 696 24.05 35.11 12.94
CA MET A 696 24.72 33.91 13.45
C MET A 696 24.36 32.65 12.66
N HIS A 697 23.11 32.48 12.23
CA HIS A 697 22.71 31.35 11.39
C HIS A 697 23.46 31.33 10.05
N VAL A 698 23.60 32.50 9.42
CA VAL A 698 24.41 32.64 8.19
C VAL A 698 25.85 32.21 8.46
N ALA A 699 26.44 32.64 9.58
CA ALA A 699 27.80 32.24 9.95
C ALA A 699 27.93 30.73 10.20
N PHE A 700 26.95 30.09 10.84
CA PHE A 700 26.98 28.65 11.11
C PHE A 700 26.96 27.77 9.86
N SER A 701 26.26 28.22 8.81
CA SER A 701 26.20 27.55 7.52
C SER A 701 27.40 27.90 6.63
N TYR A 702 28.19 28.90 6.99
CA TYR A 702 29.31 29.38 6.18
C TYR A 702 30.48 28.40 6.12
N CYS A 703 30.98 28.19 4.90
CA CYS A 703 32.09 27.32 4.51
C CYS A 703 32.85 27.97 3.34
N GLU A 704 34.14 28.24 3.49
CA GLU A 704 34.90 29.08 2.55
C GLU A 704 35.01 28.49 1.13
N PRO A 705 35.40 27.21 0.90
CA PRO A 705 35.49 26.63 -0.44
C PRO A 705 34.17 26.68 -1.24
N ARG A 706 33.03 26.60 -0.53
CA ARG A 706 31.68 26.61 -1.10
C ARG A 706 31.24 28.02 -1.49
N HIS A 707 31.37 28.98 -0.56
CA HIS A 707 30.80 30.33 -0.74
C HIS A 707 31.80 31.35 -1.28
N ARG A 708 33.10 31.13 -1.07
CA ARG A 708 34.23 31.93 -1.62
C ARG A 708 34.12 33.43 -1.35
N LEU A 709 33.82 33.80 -0.10
CA LEU A 709 33.63 35.21 0.32
C LEU A 709 34.88 35.81 0.97
N GLY A 710 35.90 35.01 1.27
CA GLY A 710 37.17 35.45 1.85
C GLY A 710 37.04 35.94 3.30
N LEU A 711 36.14 35.34 4.09
CA LEU A 711 35.80 35.83 5.44
C LEU A 711 36.50 35.03 6.57
N ILE A 712 37.14 33.91 6.26
CA ILE A 712 37.90 33.11 7.24
C ILE A 712 39.36 33.59 7.30
N ASN A 713 39.86 33.87 8.51
CA ASN A 713 41.27 34.20 8.77
C ASN A 713 41.92 33.24 9.78
N ASP A 714 43.25 33.24 9.85
CA ASP A 714 44.01 32.31 10.71
C ASP A 714 43.69 32.48 12.21
N ASP A 715 43.48 33.71 12.66
CA ASP A 715 43.12 34.02 14.06
C ASP A 715 41.76 33.44 14.46
N LEU A 716 40.80 33.41 13.53
CA LEU A 716 39.52 32.75 13.74
C LEU A 716 39.69 31.24 13.77
N CYS A 717 40.46 30.66 12.85
CA CYS A 717 40.73 29.23 12.81
C CYS A 717 41.30 28.73 14.15
N VAL A 718 42.30 29.43 14.70
CA VAL A 718 42.89 29.11 16.00
C VAL A 718 41.88 29.21 17.13
N ALA A 719 41.07 30.28 17.16
CA ALA A 719 40.06 30.49 18.19
C ALA A 719 38.95 29.41 18.16
N VAL A 720 38.46 29.05 16.98
CA VAL A 720 37.44 28.01 16.81
C VAL A 720 37.97 26.66 17.28
N VAL A 721 39.20 26.29 16.90
CA VAL A 721 39.83 25.03 17.31
C VAL A 721 40.04 24.99 18.83
N ALA A 722 40.53 26.08 19.44
CA ALA A 722 40.74 26.15 20.87
C ALA A 722 39.44 25.99 21.68
N SER A 723 38.33 26.50 21.16
CA SER A 723 37.02 26.50 21.84
C SER A 723 36.30 25.14 21.78
N ARG A 724 36.73 24.19 20.94
CA ARG A 724 36.09 22.87 20.75
C ARG A 724 35.88 22.09 22.06
N GLN A 725 36.94 22.00 22.86
CA GLN A 725 36.90 21.21 24.11
C GLN A 725 35.99 21.86 25.14
N GLU A 726 36.05 23.18 25.25
CA GLU A 726 35.25 23.97 26.17
C GLU A 726 33.78 23.97 25.78
N PHE A 727 33.49 24.06 24.48
CA PHE A 727 32.15 23.89 23.92
C PHE A 727 31.55 22.55 24.32
N ARG A 728 32.27 21.44 24.10
CA ARG A 728 31.80 20.10 24.45
C ARG A 728 31.63 19.90 25.96
N ALA A 729 32.50 20.49 26.78
CA ALA A 729 32.45 20.37 28.24
C ALA A 729 31.30 21.17 28.87
N ARG A 730 30.89 22.28 28.26
CA ARG A 730 29.80 23.15 28.74
C ARG A 730 28.43 22.83 28.15
N LEU A 731 28.37 21.93 27.17
CA LEU A 731 27.13 21.57 26.51
C LEU A 731 26.18 20.83 27.48
N PRO A 732 24.94 21.31 27.69
CA PRO A 732 23.96 20.62 28.53
C PRO A 732 23.64 19.21 28.01
N GLU A 733 23.40 18.27 28.93
CA GLU A 733 23.12 16.87 28.60
C GLU A 733 21.91 16.69 27.65
N GLN A 734 20.90 17.55 27.79
CA GLN A 734 19.72 17.59 26.92
C GLN A 734 20.03 18.00 25.47
N LEU A 735 21.06 18.82 25.27
CA LEU A 735 21.50 19.29 23.95
C LEU A 735 22.60 18.42 23.36
N ALA A 736 23.31 17.65 24.20
CA ALA A 736 24.37 16.75 23.74
C ALA A 736 23.88 15.70 22.75
N SER A 737 22.63 15.23 22.88
CA SER A 737 22.02 14.29 21.92
C SER A 737 21.69 14.90 20.55
N ALA A 738 21.74 16.23 20.40
CA ALA A 738 21.52 16.91 19.12
C ALA A 738 22.77 16.92 18.23
N PHE A 739 23.95 16.58 18.78
CA PHE A 739 25.23 16.60 18.07
C PHE A 739 25.86 15.20 18.04
N ALA A 740 26.30 14.79 16.85
CA ALA A 740 27.14 13.61 16.67
C ALA A 740 28.60 14.05 16.49
N PHE A 741 29.36 14.00 17.59
CA PHE A 741 30.77 14.39 17.62
C PHE A 741 31.63 13.45 16.78
N HIS A 742 32.60 14.01 16.05
CA HIS A 742 33.62 13.24 15.36
C HIS A 742 34.61 12.68 16.37
N ASP A 743 34.70 11.36 16.41
CA ASP A 743 35.65 10.63 17.25
C ASP A 743 36.34 9.57 16.37
N PRO A 744 37.69 9.58 16.28
CA PRO A 744 38.42 8.68 15.41
C PRO A 744 38.26 7.20 15.79
N ASP A 745 37.90 6.90 17.04
CA ASP A 745 37.75 5.53 17.55
C ASP A 745 36.28 5.09 17.65
N VAL A 746 35.33 5.93 17.22
CA VAL A 746 33.89 5.62 17.27
C VAL A 746 33.26 5.75 15.89
N ILE A 747 32.33 4.85 15.59
CA ILE A 747 31.48 4.91 14.39
C ILE A 747 30.30 5.84 14.64
N ASN A 748 30.03 6.71 13.68
CA ASN A 748 28.84 7.53 13.68
C ASN A 748 27.72 6.82 12.87
N PRO A 749 26.63 6.38 13.50
CA PRO A 749 25.55 5.66 12.82
C PRO A 749 24.74 6.53 11.84
N ASP A 750 24.77 7.85 12.00
CA ASP A 750 23.94 8.80 11.25
C ASP A 750 24.51 9.16 9.87
N VAL A 751 25.80 8.88 9.66
CA VAL A 751 26.53 9.17 8.41
C VAL A 751 26.79 7.90 7.60
N SER A 752 27.22 8.09 6.36
CA SER A 752 27.44 6.97 5.44
C SER A 752 28.63 6.09 5.85
N LEU A 753 28.69 4.85 5.36
CA LEU A 753 29.88 4.00 5.50
C LEU A 753 31.13 4.69 4.94
N GLN A 754 30.99 5.34 3.78
CA GLN A 754 32.06 6.13 3.17
C GLN A 754 32.54 7.24 4.11
N ASP A 755 31.65 8.04 4.67
CA ASP A 755 32.02 9.14 5.57
C ASP A 755 32.67 8.62 6.86
N ASN A 756 32.23 7.45 7.34
CA ASN A 756 32.84 6.80 8.49
C ASN A 756 34.27 6.34 8.21
N ILE A 757 34.58 5.81 7.03
CA ILE A 757 35.95 5.36 6.69
C ILE A 757 36.84 6.56 6.35
N LEU A 758 36.32 7.48 5.53
CA LEU A 758 37.01 8.68 5.09
C LEU A 758 37.46 9.52 6.28
N PHE A 759 36.58 9.65 7.28
CA PHE A 759 36.76 10.51 8.47
C PHE A 759 37.33 11.89 8.08
N GLY A 760 36.70 12.51 7.09
CA GLY A 760 37.17 13.72 6.43
C GLY A 760 36.14 14.25 5.43
N ARG A 761 36.53 15.24 4.63
CA ARG A 761 35.73 15.71 3.48
C ARG A 761 36.55 15.61 2.20
N ILE A 762 35.89 15.24 1.11
CA ILE A 762 36.49 15.23 -0.22
C ILE A 762 36.63 16.68 -0.69
N ALA A 763 37.79 17.00 -1.27
CA ALA A 763 38.09 18.32 -1.84
C ALA A 763 37.39 18.47 -3.20
N ASP A 764 36.09 18.81 -3.20
CA ASP A 764 35.23 18.88 -4.39
C ASP A 764 35.73 19.87 -5.46
N GLU A 765 36.51 20.88 -5.09
CA GLU A 765 37.11 21.81 -6.04
C GLU A 765 38.18 21.17 -6.94
N ARG A 766 38.67 19.97 -6.59
CA ARG A 766 39.63 19.22 -7.39
C ARG A 766 38.91 18.24 -8.30
N SER A 767 39.12 18.43 -9.61
CA SER A 767 38.57 17.53 -10.63
C SER A 767 38.97 16.06 -10.37
N GLY A 768 37.97 15.19 -10.32
CA GLY A 768 38.12 13.74 -10.12
C GLY A 768 38.60 13.34 -8.71
N ALA A 769 38.58 14.22 -7.71
CA ALA A 769 38.94 13.85 -6.33
C ALA A 769 38.02 12.74 -5.79
N GLY A 770 36.71 12.87 -6.00
CA GLY A 770 35.73 11.86 -5.59
C GLY A 770 36.00 10.47 -6.19
N ASP A 771 36.35 10.40 -7.49
CA ASP A 771 36.66 9.15 -8.16
C ASP A 771 37.94 8.50 -7.62
N ARG A 772 38.99 9.30 -7.42
CA ARG A 772 40.27 8.81 -6.84
C ARG A 772 40.09 8.33 -5.41
N VAL A 773 39.30 9.04 -4.60
CA VAL A 773 38.97 8.65 -3.22
C VAL A 773 38.15 7.37 -3.20
N SER A 774 37.15 7.25 -4.07
CA SER A 774 36.32 6.04 -4.19
C SER A 774 37.16 4.83 -4.61
N ALA A 775 38.10 5.00 -5.54
CA ALA A 775 39.03 3.95 -5.95
C ALA A 775 39.95 3.51 -4.79
N LEU A 776 40.48 4.46 -4.01
CA LEU A 776 41.30 4.14 -2.83
C LEU A 776 40.48 3.41 -1.75
N LEU A 777 39.25 3.86 -1.49
CA LEU A 777 38.34 3.18 -0.57
C LEU A 777 38.03 1.76 -1.03
N HIS A 778 37.76 1.56 -2.32
CA HIS A 778 37.53 0.24 -2.88
C HIS A 778 38.74 -0.68 -2.66
N GLN A 779 39.95 -0.19 -2.94
CA GLN A 779 41.18 -0.95 -2.73
C GLN A 779 41.38 -1.35 -1.25
N ILE A 780 41.19 -0.43 -0.31
CA ILE A 780 41.34 -0.73 1.14
C ILE A 780 40.29 -1.74 1.61
N LEU A 781 39.06 -1.58 1.15
CA LEU A 781 37.97 -2.49 1.51
C LEU A 781 38.18 -3.88 0.91
N GLU A 782 38.76 -3.97 -0.28
CA GLU A 782 39.17 -5.24 -0.88
C GLU A 782 40.32 -5.91 -0.10
N GLU A 783 41.33 -5.15 0.31
CA GLU A 783 42.45 -5.66 1.13
C GLU A 783 42.01 -6.19 2.50
N LEU A 784 40.91 -5.66 3.04
CA LEU A 784 40.31 -6.08 4.31
C LEU A 784 39.21 -7.14 4.15
N ASP A 785 38.95 -7.62 2.93
CA ASP A 785 37.86 -8.57 2.60
C ASP A 785 36.46 -8.04 3.01
N LEU A 786 36.28 -6.72 2.92
CA LEU A 786 35.06 -6.01 3.27
C LEU A 786 34.14 -5.72 2.07
N SER A 787 34.59 -5.98 0.85
CA SER A 787 33.82 -5.68 -0.37
C SER A 787 32.44 -6.33 -0.38
N ASN A 788 32.32 -7.58 0.09
CA ASN A 788 31.04 -8.29 0.18
C ASN A 788 30.06 -7.60 1.15
N MET A 789 30.55 -7.08 2.28
CA MET A 789 29.72 -6.32 3.23
C MET A 789 29.14 -5.06 2.58
N VAL A 790 29.95 -4.36 1.77
CA VAL A 790 29.51 -3.14 1.06
C VAL A 790 28.43 -3.49 0.05
N ILE A 791 28.61 -4.55 -0.74
CA ILE A 791 27.61 -5.01 -1.71
C ILE A 791 26.32 -5.42 -1.00
N GLU A 792 26.40 -6.19 0.08
CA GLU A 792 25.24 -6.63 0.87
C GLU A 792 24.43 -5.44 1.41
N ARG A 793 25.11 -4.37 1.83
CA ARG A 793 24.49 -3.09 2.21
C ARG A 793 23.88 -2.37 1.02
N GLY A 794 24.57 -2.33 -0.11
CA GLY A 794 24.08 -1.71 -1.35
C GLY A 794 22.83 -2.38 -1.89
N LEU A 795 22.73 -3.70 -1.75
CA LEU A 795 21.54 -4.47 -2.10
C LEU A 795 20.31 -4.08 -1.27
N ASN A 796 20.49 -3.52 -0.07
CA ASN A 796 19.39 -3.03 0.77
C ASN A 796 18.93 -1.61 0.39
N TYR A 797 19.49 -1.00 -0.66
CA TYR A 797 19.04 0.29 -1.16
C TYR A 797 17.57 0.25 -1.59
N ASP A 798 16.77 1.17 -1.07
CA ASP A 798 15.35 1.32 -1.42
C ASP A 798 15.23 1.98 -2.81
N ILE A 799 14.78 1.19 -3.78
CA ILE A 799 14.66 1.58 -5.18
C ILE A 799 13.34 2.34 -5.48
N GLY A 800 12.43 2.42 -4.51
CA GLY A 800 11.09 2.99 -4.66
C GLY A 800 10.16 2.20 -5.59
N THR A 801 8.88 2.56 -5.63
CA THR A 801 7.88 1.90 -6.47
C THR A 801 8.23 2.02 -7.95
N GLY A 802 8.27 0.90 -8.68
CA GLY A 802 8.65 0.87 -10.09
C GLY A 802 10.14 1.11 -10.36
N GLY A 803 10.98 1.14 -9.31
CA GLY A 803 12.40 1.51 -9.42
C GLY A 803 12.62 3.00 -9.68
N ARG A 804 11.69 3.88 -9.29
CA ARG A 804 11.74 5.33 -9.59
C ARG A 804 12.98 6.06 -9.02
N ARG A 805 13.69 5.47 -8.05
CA ARG A 805 14.94 6.03 -7.51
C ARG A 805 16.18 5.59 -8.29
N LEU A 806 16.04 4.68 -9.24
CA LEU A 806 17.11 4.24 -10.12
C LEU A 806 17.03 4.96 -11.47
N SER A 807 18.19 5.21 -12.08
CA SER A 807 18.24 5.64 -13.47
C SER A 807 17.67 4.57 -14.41
N LEU A 808 17.31 4.93 -15.64
CA LEU A 808 16.82 3.93 -16.61
C LEU A 808 17.89 2.86 -16.92
N SER A 809 19.18 3.24 -16.99
CA SER A 809 20.28 2.29 -17.20
C SER A 809 20.41 1.31 -16.04
N GLN A 810 20.37 1.80 -14.80
CA GLN A 810 20.43 0.95 -13.60
C GLN A 810 19.23 0.00 -13.53
N ARG A 811 18.02 0.48 -13.84
CA ARG A 811 16.82 -0.38 -13.91
C ARG A 811 16.96 -1.48 -14.94
N GLN A 812 17.47 -1.15 -16.13
CA GLN A 812 17.72 -2.08 -17.23
C GLN A 812 18.75 -3.15 -16.86
N GLN A 813 19.89 -2.75 -16.29
CA GLN A 813 20.92 -3.65 -15.80
C GLN A 813 20.41 -4.55 -14.67
N LEU A 814 19.66 -4.00 -13.71
CA LEU A 814 19.04 -4.77 -12.62
C LEU A 814 18.01 -5.78 -13.15
N GLY A 815 17.26 -5.39 -14.18
CA GLY A 815 16.30 -6.25 -14.86
C GLY A 815 16.98 -7.44 -15.55
N LEU A 816 18.12 -7.20 -16.21
CA LEU A 816 18.95 -8.22 -16.80
C LEU A 816 19.60 -9.11 -15.73
N ALA A 817 20.10 -8.53 -14.64
CA ALA A 817 20.69 -9.25 -13.52
C ALA A 817 19.69 -10.22 -12.88
N ARG A 818 18.46 -9.76 -12.60
CA ARG A 818 17.35 -10.60 -12.11
C ARG A 818 17.10 -11.82 -12.99
N VAL A 819 17.21 -11.63 -14.31
CA VAL A 819 16.97 -12.68 -15.29
C VAL A 819 18.12 -13.69 -15.34
N LEU A 820 19.37 -13.22 -15.31
CA LEU A 820 20.55 -14.08 -15.31
C LEU A 820 20.67 -14.90 -14.02
N LEU A 821 20.23 -14.35 -12.89
CA LEU A 821 20.32 -15.00 -11.60
C LEU A 821 19.57 -16.34 -11.55
N LYS A 822 18.44 -16.48 -12.25
CA LYS A 822 17.63 -17.71 -12.31
C LYS A 822 18.08 -18.74 -13.37
N ARG A 823 19.25 -18.55 -14.00
CA ARG A 823 19.85 -19.47 -15.00
C ARG A 823 18.88 -19.87 -16.13
N PRO A 824 18.46 -18.93 -16.99
CA PRO A 824 17.55 -19.24 -18.09
C PRO A 824 18.20 -20.16 -19.11
N GLN A 825 17.41 -21.01 -19.78
CA GLN A 825 17.85 -21.83 -20.92
C GLN A 825 17.94 -21.03 -22.21
N PHE A 826 17.12 -19.98 -22.32
CA PHE A 826 17.12 -19.08 -23.46
C PHE A 826 16.85 -17.64 -22.98
N LEU A 827 17.82 -16.76 -23.20
CA LEU A 827 17.79 -15.36 -22.77
C LEU A 827 17.33 -14.46 -23.91
N ILE A 828 16.31 -13.65 -23.65
CA ILE A 828 15.77 -12.67 -24.58
C ILE A 828 16.03 -11.28 -24.02
N VAL A 829 16.81 -10.47 -24.75
CA VAL A 829 17.02 -9.06 -24.41
C VAL A 829 16.33 -8.22 -25.46
N ASN A 830 15.14 -7.72 -25.13
CA ASN A 830 14.32 -6.92 -26.04
C ASN A 830 14.57 -5.43 -25.76
N ARG A 831 15.63 -4.88 -26.37
CA ARG A 831 16.06 -3.48 -26.17
C ARG A 831 16.31 -3.13 -24.69
N GLY A 832 16.61 -4.13 -23.88
CA GLY A 832 16.76 -4.02 -22.44
C GLY A 832 18.04 -3.32 -21.97
N LEU A 833 18.89 -2.83 -22.88
CA LEU A 833 20.06 -2.02 -22.56
C LEU A 833 20.11 -0.70 -23.37
N SER A 834 18.96 -0.23 -23.87
CA SER A 834 18.87 0.95 -24.75
C SER A 834 19.27 2.27 -24.08
N ALA A 835 19.31 2.32 -22.74
CA ALA A 835 19.69 3.51 -21.98
C ALA A 835 21.20 3.59 -21.67
N LEU A 836 21.97 2.57 -22.03
CA LEU A 836 23.41 2.51 -21.81
C LEU A 836 24.17 3.04 -23.04
N ASP A 837 25.41 3.51 -22.83
CA ASP A 837 26.28 3.88 -23.93
C ASP A 837 26.77 2.65 -24.71
N ALA A 838 27.13 2.85 -25.98
CA ALA A 838 27.47 1.77 -26.90
C ALA A 838 28.64 0.88 -26.43
N ARG A 839 29.64 1.44 -25.72
CA ARG A 839 30.80 0.69 -25.24
C ARG A 839 30.43 -0.18 -24.04
N THR A 840 29.61 0.33 -23.12
CA THR A 840 29.13 -0.45 -21.99
C THR A 840 28.24 -1.59 -22.45
N VAL A 841 27.35 -1.35 -23.43
CA VAL A 841 26.53 -2.41 -24.05
C VAL A 841 27.41 -3.51 -24.67
N GLU A 842 28.45 -3.13 -25.42
CA GLU A 842 29.38 -4.08 -26.04
C GLU A 842 30.06 -4.98 -25.00
N LYS A 843 30.59 -4.40 -23.91
CA LYS A 843 31.19 -5.16 -22.81
C LYS A 843 30.21 -6.12 -22.14
N VAL A 844 28.96 -5.68 -21.92
CA VAL A 844 27.92 -6.53 -21.31
C VAL A 844 27.55 -7.69 -22.24
N ILE A 845 27.38 -7.43 -23.54
CA ILE A 845 27.13 -8.47 -24.54
C ILE A 845 28.28 -9.48 -24.57
N GLU A 846 29.53 -9.01 -24.63
CA GLU A 846 30.71 -9.87 -24.66
C GLU A 846 30.79 -10.80 -23.44
N ARG A 847 30.63 -10.24 -22.23
CA ARG A 847 30.61 -11.00 -20.97
C ARG A 847 29.50 -12.05 -20.96
N ILE A 848 28.29 -11.68 -21.36
CA ILE A 848 27.13 -12.59 -21.38
C ILE A 848 27.30 -13.69 -22.42
N LEU A 849 27.79 -13.36 -23.63
CA LEU A 849 28.04 -14.34 -24.68
C LEU A 849 29.18 -15.30 -24.33
N ALA A 850 30.16 -14.87 -23.53
CA ALA A 850 31.19 -15.77 -23.00
C ALA A 850 30.58 -16.80 -22.04
N VAL A 851 29.69 -16.37 -21.13
CA VAL A 851 28.99 -17.28 -20.19
C VAL A 851 28.02 -18.21 -20.92
N SER A 852 27.32 -17.70 -21.94
CA SER A 852 26.31 -18.47 -22.68
C SER A 852 26.90 -19.65 -23.48
N LYS A 853 28.22 -19.64 -23.72
CA LYS A 853 28.98 -20.74 -24.34
C LYS A 853 29.51 -21.77 -23.33
N SER A 854 29.34 -21.53 -22.03
CA SER A 854 29.82 -22.45 -21.00
C SER A 854 29.07 -23.80 -21.04
N ARG A 855 29.75 -24.89 -20.66
CA ARG A 855 29.13 -26.24 -20.67
C ARG A 855 28.14 -26.46 -19.54
N THR A 856 28.27 -25.72 -18.45
CA THR A 856 27.50 -25.91 -17.20
C THR A 856 26.37 -24.90 -17.06
N ASP A 857 26.53 -23.68 -17.59
CA ASP A 857 25.60 -22.55 -17.51
C ASP A 857 25.24 -21.99 -18.89
N GLY A 858 25.48 -22.76 -19.96
CA GLY A 858 25.22 -22.31 -21.32
C GLY A 858 23.74 -22.12 -21.61
N PHE A 859 23.43 -21.12 -22.44
CA PHE A 859 22.07 -20.79 -22.87
C PHE A 859 22.08 -20.17 -24.27
N GLY A 860 20.98 -20.33 -25.01
CA GLY A 860 20.78 -19.57 -26.24
C GLY A 860 20.37 -18.13 -25.94
N THR A 861 20.57 -17.24 -26.91
CA THR A 861 20.24 -15.82 -26.76
C THR A 861 19.50 -15.30 -27.97
N LEU A 862 18.49 -14.46 -27.75
CA LEU A 862 17.91 -13.60 -28.77
C LEU A 862 18.02 -12.14 -28.31
N TRP A 863 18.83 -11.36 -29.03
CA TRP A 863 19.14 -9.99 -28.65
C TRP A 863 18.60 -9.00 -29.67
N VAL A 864 17.58 -8.24 -29.29
CA VAL A 864 17.04 -7.16 -30.14
C VAL A 864 17.88 -5.90 -29.93
N THR A 865 18.62 -5.49 -30.96
CA THR A 865 19.48 -4.31 -30.95
C THR A 865 19.18 -3.40 -32.14
N ALA A 866 19.36 -2.08 -31.95
CA ALA A 866 19.26 -1.10 -33.03
C ALA A 866 20.60 -0.88 -33.75
N THR A 867 21.71 -1.40 -33.21
CA THR A 867 23.07 -1.09 -33.68
C THR A 867 23.68 -2.28 -34.39
N GLU A 868 24.02 -2.10 -35.66
CA GLU A 868 24.59 -3.13 -36.51
C GLU A 868 25.97 -3.63 -36.01
N SER A 869 26.78 -2.76 -35.40
CA SER A 869 28.08 -3.16 -34.83
C SER A 869 27.94 -4.21 -33.72
N HIS A 870 26.88 -4.15 -32.90
CA HIS A 870 26.66 -5.15 -31.85
C HIS A 870 26.27 -6.51 -32.41
N SER A 871 25.58 -6.54 -33.56
CA SER A 871 25.21 -7.79 -34.24
C SER A 871 26.42 -8.57 -34.74
N ALA A 872 27.59 -7.92 -34.87
CA ALA A 872 28.84 -8.55 -35.28
C ALA A 872 29.25 -9.70 -34.34
N MET A 873 28.91 -9.60 -33.06
CA MET A 873 29.28 -10.55 -32.00
C MET A 873 28.45 -11.84 -31.99
N PHE A 874 27.34 -11.88 -32.73
CA PHE A 874 26.39 -12.99 -32.73
C PHE A 874 26.61 -13.92 -33.93
N GLU A 875 26.27 -15.19 -33.76
CA GLU A 875 26.47 -16.26 -34.75
C GLU A 875 25.44 -16.19 -35.88
N ARG A 876 24.27 -15.60 -35.61
CA ARG A 876 23.19 -15.42 -36.58
C ARG A 876 22.56 -14.05 -36.41
N VAL A 877 22.22 -13.40 -37.52
CA VAL A 877 21.63 -12.07 -37.54
C VAL A 877 20.33 -12.10 -38.34
N LEU A 878 19.24 -11.66 -37.71
CA LEU A 878 17.92 -11.53 -38.32
C LEU A 878 17.59 -10.06 -38.52
N ASN A 879 17.27 -9.66 -39.75
CA ASN A 879 16.95 -8.26 -40.07
C ASN A 879 15.45 -8.10 -40.36
N PHE A 880 14.79 -7.21 -39.63
CA PHE A 880 13.36 -6.93 -39.74
C PHE A 880 13.08 -5.52 -40.26
N SER A 881 12.11 -5.42 -41.17
CA SER A 881 11.59 -4.15 -41.67
C SER A 881 10.09 -4.26 -41.91
N ARG A 882 9.32 -3.29 -41.40
CA ARG A 882 7.86 -3.18 -41.60
C ARG A 882 7.09 -4.48 -41.29
N GLY A 883 7.52 -5.23 -40.27
CA GLY A 883 6.85 -6.46 -39.82
C GLY A 883 7.26 -7.71 -40.60
N GLU A 884 8.24 -7.62 -41.50
CA GLU A 884 8.71 -8.73 -42.33
C GLU A 884 10.19 -9.02 -42.05
N LEU A 885 10.56 -10.30 -42.12
CA LEU A 885 11.95 -10.75 -42.07
C LEU A 885 12.61 -10.52 -43.44
N VAL A 886 13.55 -9.60 -43.50
CA VAL A 886 14.24 -9.17 -44.73
C VAL A 886 15.46 -10.03 -45.02
N SER A 887 16.27 -10.34 -44.01
CA SER A 887 17.43 -11.23 -44.13
C SER A 887 17.62 -12.09 -42.89
N ASP A 888 18.20 -13.28 -43.11
CA ASP A 888 18.58 -14.27 -42.09
C ASP A 888 19.99 -14.76 -42.41
N GLU A 889 20.97 -14.19 -41.73
CA GLU A 889 22.40 -14.37 -42.02
C GLU A 889 23.05 -15.21 -40.92
N VAL A 890 23.52 -16.42 -41.28
CA VAL A 890 24.30 -17.27 -40.38
C VAL A 890 25.79 -17.04 -40.67
N LYS A 891 26.53 -16.60 -39.67
CA LYS A 891 27.98 -16.40 -39.76
C LYS A 891 28.68 -17.72 -39.51
N THR A 892 29.64 -18.04 -40.37
CA THR A 892 30.43 -19.28 -40.34
C THR A 892 31.71 -19.11 -39.53
#